data_AF-A0A2A9NT46-F1
#
_entry.id   AF-A0A2A9NT46-F1
#
_cell.length_a   1.000
_cell.length_b   1.000
_cell.length_c   1.000
_cell.angle_alpha   90.00
_cell.angle_beta   90.00
_cell.angle_gamma   90.00
#
_symmetry.space_group_name_H-M   'P 1'
#
loop_
_entity.id
_entity.type
_entity.pdbx_description
1 polymer ?
#
loop_
_entity_poly.entity_id
_entity_poly.type
_entity_poly.pdbx_seq_one_letter_code
_entity_poly.pdbx_strand_id
1 'polypeptide(L)'
;MESESPQGFRSTLKNLFRSSRIKHTSSDSLVAARVYSSMKNIPVTSPVPDANGNDVAEGFGALAAHHSPIQAPSGIGFDQMKFGLDIVSSLGEGPINVPGLKAICQLALQIIKRAETADDNNQLCYDVAYHAYQLFQLFNNPDLLKNESIQSVYQSMANELKDVEQAIRIIASRKTPGQLWHAEDDKGGISRCTRFLDWTVDRVQIQLQLANHQKLNIGLQRLENIENQMARLPPKRKDTITELEFSTQLPPPPPIFLGREDLLTYGSNSILGSTGGNFAITGAGGMGKTSLSLALLHEPKIKAHFGTHLHFVPCESVKNASQLMRGILLALGNSEKGQTSDPKKILLEVLGSADDLLLVLDNFETPWNESNDQRHIHDILKMIAALLNVTLIITTRVTALPSGIKWASFLPDSMLPPLELKYARMVFLQEAGLNIENHLQESKDLDTLLAEVDCIPLAVSLLSRVSRQKSPTTLLKRWREQRTSMLKAVGHSTSRLNSVEVSVEISIKQLKEPDEIKLLGLLSFLPRGILNWETELTEMDIGLQNPIELVEGLLAASLLQDTNGWLQMLSPVQHYVKRVYGQGSIEELRRLTGCFTSWINARQGKQVMEKLLEQTNNICAVLIEGLHIFATSDHWVTTYTYSKLLLNNNKSDIELAETILKEKQLKPESISTADCLVHMGAVYEMHFKLKEAQAASEAALEIFEASAREKDMAKCNMNIGRMLCRQHNYATAQKRLETAYDLYNAVGSKLGAANCLYSIQEILHLQSNHSEATKQLETAYELYKEVNSKLGMANCLCGIGEALLEQGYLTRAQEKIEPAYKLYEEIGNKIGMAGCLSNIGEILYKKGNYPAAQKNLDAANELYLQTGNKLAMANCICTIGEMFWRQGDYTKAVEKEEAGYELHAAIGNILGMAGCLRIMGDILWKQKNYSEAKKKLEEGYQLYNKIENRQGMANCLASLGGSQRSLKNYPEALEKLEAAVNLYSATGDKEGMIGCMIGIGRILVAQNHSSQALEKFESTCKECNLIDDKEGMADCLFNMGEILFRSKNYPLSLEKIHGAQKLYQTLKDDRAIADCTYYIGKISWKQGNHIKAQEHLEVATETYHTLGNPMRKAICLRIRGEIYYEVKDNRAAREKLEAAHRLFTKHHAKDQAAECLVLLQLIDNV
;
A
#
# COMPACT_ATOMS: atom_id res chain seq x y z
N MET A 1 25.00 -57.26 1.54
CA MET A 1 24.68 -57.99 0.31
C MET A 1 23.87 -57.02 -0.53
N GLU A 2 24.47 -56.31 -1.48
CA GLU A 2 24.71 -56.79 -2.87
C GLU A 2 23.40 -57.31 -3.49
N SER A 3 22.99 -57.05 -4.72
CA SER A 3 23.39 -56.22 -5.86
C SER A 3 22.36 -56.59 -6.96
N GLU A 4 22.29 -55.79 -8.02
CA GLU A 4 21.88 -56.21 -9.38
C GLU A 4 20.40 -56.43 -9.76
N SER A 5 19.94 -55.53 -10.63
CA SER A 5 19.04 -55.71 -11.79
C SER A 5 19.56 -56.78 -12.79
N PRO A 6 18.88 -57.27 -13.87
CA PRO A 6 17.99 -56.51 -14.78
C PRO A 6 16.92 -57.27 -15.62
N GLN A 7 16.24 -56.51 -16.51
CA GLN A 7 15.54 -56.89 -17.76
C GLN A 7 14.07 -57.36 -17.75
N GLY A 8 13.25 -56.62 -18.52
CA GLY A 8 12.32 -57.21 -19.47
C GLY A 8 10.90 -56.63 -19.47
N PHE A 9 10.60 -55.64 -20.32
CA PHE A 9 9.29 -55.54 -20.99
C PHE A 9 9.35 -54.64 -22.25
N ARG A 10 10.08 -55.12 -23.27
CA ARG A 10 9.78 -54.83 -24.69
C ARG A 10 8.85 -55.95 -25.17
N SER A 11 7.60 -55.66 -25.57
CA SER A 11 6.93 -56.40 -26.67
C SER A 11 5.48 -56.05 -26.97
N THR A 12 4.77 -55.16 -26.26
CA THR A 12 3.33 -54.97 -26.54
C THR A 12 2.97 -53.52 -26.74
N LEU A 13 3.14 -53.00 -27.98
CA LEU A 13 2.28 -51.99 -28.62
C LEU A 13 2.84 -51.62 -30.02
N LYS A 14 2.84 -52.63 -30.92
CA LYS A 14 3.24 -52.48 -32.32
C LYS A 14 2.06 -52.66 -33.30
N ASN A 15 0.82 -52.33 -32.91
CA ASN A 15 -0.38 -52.71 -33.67
C ASN A 15 -1.48 -51.65 -33.87
N LEU A 16 -1.18 -50.36 -33.84
CA LEU A 16 -2.09 -49.28 -34.28
C LEU A 16 -1.17 -48.15 -34.82
N PHE A 17 -0.93 -47.92 -36.11
CA PHE A 17 -1.86 -47.74 -37.22
C PHE A 17 -1.16 -48.01 -38.56
N ARG A 18 -1.80 -48.80 -39.43
CA ARG A 18 -1.59 -48.81 -40.89
C ARG A 18 -2.96 -48.82 -41.57
N SER A 19 -3.17 -47.87 -42.48
CA SER A 19 -4.08 -47.82 -43.66
C SER A 19 -4.71 -46.43 -43.76
N SER A 20 -4.25 -45.50 -44.62
CA SER A 20 -4.15 -45.44 -46.08
C SER A 20 -5.33 -44.69 -46.73
N ARG A 21 -5.04 -43.54 -47.36
CA ARG A 21 -5.38 -43.21 -48.77
C ARG A 21 -4.93 -41.79 -49.19
N ILE A 22 -3.79 -41.76 -49.89
CA ILE A 22 -3.44 -41.09 -51.16
C ILE A 22 -4.36 -39.96 -51.70
N LYS A 23 -3.76 -38.79 -52.02
CA LYS A 23 -3.70 -38.19 -53.38
C LYS A 23 -2.62 -37.09 -53.50
N HIS A 24 -1.83 -37.19 -54.57
CA HIS A 24 -0.84 -36.21 -55.07
C HIS A 24 -1.53 -34.94 -55.64
N THR A 25 -0.84 -33.79 -55.62
CA THR A 25 -0.37 -33.05 -56.83
C THR A 25 0.61 -31.93 -56.47
N SER A 26 1.61 -31.77 -57.35
CA SER A 26 2.66 -30.76 -57.45
C SER A 26 2.17 -29.37 -57.89
N SER A 27 2.79 -28.29 -57.40
CA SER A 27 3.33 -27.15 -58.20
C SER A 27 3.63 -25.94 -57.30
N ASP A 28 4.90 -25.60 -57.11
CA ASP A 28 5.30 -24.22 -56.80
C ASP A 28 6.67 -23.96 -57.43
N SER A 29 6.61 -23.66 -58.72
CA SER A 29 7.69 -23.05 -59.51
C SER A 29 7.03 -22.00 -60.39
N LEU A 30 7.35 -20.72 -60.17
CA LEU A 30 7.35 -19.59 -61.12
C LEU A 30 6.93 -18.26 -60.46
N VAL A 31 7.80 -17.68 -59.63
CA VAL A 31 7.94 -16.19 -59.56
C VAL A 31 9.41 -15.74 -59.36
N ALA A 32 10.35 -16.60 -58.95
CA ALA A 32 11.73 -16.17 -58.70
C ALA A 32 12.66 -16.20 -59.93
N ALA A 33 12.30 -15.51 -61.01
CA ALA A 33 13.21 -15.18 -62.11
C ALA A 33 13.06 -13.70 -62.47
N ARG A 34 14.18 -12.96 -62.49
CA ARG A 34 14.37 -11.49 -62.39
C ARG A 34 14.41 -11.10 -60.90
N VAL A 35 15.57 -10.94 -60.26
CA VAL A 35 16.50 -9.82 -60.45
C VAL A 35 17.94 -10.26 -60.08
N TYR A 36 18.59 -11.04 -60.96
CA TYR A 36 20.01 -11.42 -60.85
C TYR A 36 20.93 -10.51 -61.70
N SER A 37 20.56 -9.25 -61.95
CA SER A 37 21.27 -8.42 -62.94
C SER A 37 21.68 -7.02 -62.49
N SER A 38 21.65 -6.67 -61.21
CA SER A 38 22.05 -5.32 -60.82
C SER A 38 22.44 -5.23 -59.37
N MET A 39 23.72 -5.50 -59.10
CA MET A 39 24.57 -4.76 -58.15
C MET A 39 26.01 -5.30 -58.20
N LYS A 40 26.70 -4.98 -59.30
CA LYS A 40 28.16 -4.73 -59.32
C LYS A 40 28.34 -3.21 -59.17
N ASN A 41 29.45 -2.78 -58.55
CA ASN A 41 29.96 -1.40 -58.32
C ASN A 41 29.71 -0.94 -56.86
N ILE A 42 30.66 -0.50 -56.00
CA ILE A 42 32.04 0.05 -56.09
C ILE A 42 32.77 -0.20 -54.70
N PRO A 43 33.95 0.36 -54.34
CA PRO A 43 35.24 -0.34 -54.21
C PRO A 43 35.88 -0.34 -52.79
N VAL A 44 37.02 -1.04 -52.71
CA VAL A 44 38.04 -1.03 -51.66
C VAL A 44 38.88 0.24 -51.70
N THR A 45 39.10 0.93 -50.56
CA THR A 45 40.35 1.66 -50.24
C THR A 45 40.52 1.82 -48.72
N SER A 46 41.64 1.32 -48.20
CA SER A 46 42.27 1.67 -46.91
C SER A 46 43.54 2.54 -47.18
N PRO A 47 44.40 2.86 -46.20
CA PRO A 47 44.35 3.97 -45.23
C PRO A 47 45.56 4.93 -45.35
N VAL A 48 45.66 5.99 -44.52
CA VAL A 48 46.89 6.56 -43.89
C VAL A 48 46.49 7.83 -43.08
N PRO A 49 47.18 8.15 -41.96
CA PRO A 49 46.59 8.77 -40.77
C PRO A 49 46.91 10.27 -40.64
N ASP A 50 46.24 10.98 -39.73
CA ASP A 50 46.91 12.09 -39.06
C ASP A 50 46.47 12.33 -37.62
N ALA A 51 47.42 12.88 -36.87
CA ALA A 51 47.49 12.96 -35.43
C ALA A 51 46.44 13.87 -34.80
N ASN A 52 45.58 13.30 -33.94
CA ASN A 52 45.16 13.82 -32.63
C ASN A 52 44.06 12.88 -32.10
N GLY A 53 44.31 12.26 -30.94
CA GLY A 53 43.49 11.16 -30.41
C GLY A 53 42.00 11.49 -30.23
N ASN A 54 41.17 10.50 -30.57
CA ASN A 54 39.88 10.18 -29.94
C ASN A 54 39.39 8.80 -30.42
N ASP A 55 38.60 8.15 -29.56
CA ASP A 55 38.06 6.79 -29.61
C ASP A 55 37.42 6.35 -30.95
N VAL A 56 37.59 5.06 -31.27
CA VAL A 56 36.72 4.33 -32.20
C VAL A 56 36.28 3.05 -31.50
N ALA A 57 35.14 3.12 -30.80
CA ALA A 57 34.39 1.98 -30.31
C ALA A 57 32.96 2.05 -30.86
N GLU A 58 32.81 1.92 -32.18
CA GLU A 58 31.52 1.60 -32.78
C GLU A 58 31.72 0.58 -33.90
N GLY A 59 30.96 -0.52 -33.78
CA GLY A 59 30.85 -1.56 -34.79
C GLY A 59 31.30 -2.92 -34.29
N PHE A 60 30.51 -3.56 -33.42
CA PHE A 60 30.26 -5.01 -33.35
C PHE A 60 29.27 -5.29 -32.18
N GLY A 61 28.00 -4.91 -32.37
CA GLY A 61 26.98 -4.96 -31.31
C GLY A 61 25.61 -5.50 -31.75
N ALA A 62 25.57 -6.42 -32.72
CA ALA A 62 24.32 -7.05 -33.14
C ALA A 62 24.55 -8.51 -33.50
N LEU A 63 24.28 -9.41 -32.54
CA LEU A 63 23.89 -10.83 -32.71
C LEU A 63 23.96 -11.53 -31.33
N ALA A 64 22.98 -11.26 -30.47
CA ALA A 64 22.74 -12.01 -29.24
C ALA A 64 21.26 -11.89 -28.81
N ALA A 65 20.35 -12.48 -29.58
CA ALA A 65 19.00 -12.81 -29.14
C ALA A 65 18.41 -13.86 -30.08
N HIS A 66 18.25 -15.11 -29.61
CA HIS A 66 17.15 -16.03 -29.92
C HIS A 66 17.44 -17.41 -29.28
N HIS A 67 16.60 -17.80 -28.32
CA HIS A 67 16.51 -19.20 -27.85
C HIS A 67 15.52 -19.96 -28.74
N SER A 68 16.04 -20.91 -29.51
CA SER A 68 15.35 -21.99 -30.22
C SER A 68 16.32 -23.17 -30.24
N PRO A 69 15.89 -24.44 -30.41
CA PRO A 69 16.83 -25.56 -30.49
C PRO A 69 17.79 -25.31 -31.66
N ILE A 70 19.08 -25.22 -31.33
CA ILE A 70 20.12 -24.60 -32.15
C ILE A 70 20.29 -25.39 -33.45
N GLN A 71 19.86 -24.82 -34.57
CA GLN A 71 20.54 -25.03 -35.84
C GLN A 71 21.44 -23.82 -36.07
N ALA A 72 22.72 -24.09 -36.36
CA ALA A 72 23.72 -23.08 -36.66
C ALA A 72 23.23 -22.09 -37.75
N PRO A 73 23.39 -20.78 -37.57
CA PRO A 73 23.04 -19.80 -38.61
C PRO A 73 23.94 -20.02 -39.83
N SER A 74 23.33 -20.19 -41.00
CA SER A 74 24.04 -20.36 -42.28
C SER A 74 24.74 -19.05 -42.68
N GLY A 75 25.97 -18.83 -42.21
CA GLY A 75 26.73 -17.63 -42.59
C GLY A 75 28.06 -17.39 -41.87
N ILE A 76 28.37 -18.04 -40.75
CA ILE A 76 29.65 -17.82 -40.05
C ILE A 76 30.66 -18.90 -40.48
N GLY A 77 31.70 -18.52 -41.23
CA GLY A 77 32.77 -19.43 -41.65
C GLY A 77 33.81 -19.65 -40.54
N PHE A 78 34.54 -20.78 -40.58
CA PHE A 78 35.60 -21.11 -39.62
C PHE A 78 36.66 -19.99 -39.46
N ASP A 79 36.92 -19.22 -40.51
CA ASP A 79 37.86 -18.10 -40.49
C ASP A 79 37.41 -16.93 -39.57
N GLN A 80 36.11 -16.64 -39.50
CA GLN A 80 35.56 -15.61 -38.60
C GLN A 80 35.63 -16.06 -37.13
N MET A 81 35.39 -17.36 -36.87
CA MET A 81 35.49 -17.93 -35.52
C MET A 81 36.95 -17.96 -35.03
N LYS A 82 37.91 -18.33 -35.90
CA LYS A 82 39.34 -18.28 -35.57
C LYS A 82 39.81 -16.87 -35.25
N PHE A 83 39.38 -15.89 -36.05
CA PHE A 83 39.73 -14.48 -35.84
C PHE A 83 39.24 -13.97 -34.47
N GLY A 84 38.00 -14.31 -34.08
CA GLY A 84 37.47 -13.96 -32.76
C GLY A 84 38.25 -14.60 -31.59
N LEU A 85 38.64 -15.87 -31.73
CA LEU A 85 39.40 -16.59 -30.69
C LEU A 85 40.86 -16.12 -30.56
N ASP A 86 41.51 -15.73 -31.67
CA ASP A 86 42.88 -15.19 -31.65
C ASP A 86 42.95 -13.81 -30.96
N ILE A 87 41.93 -12.96 -31.17
CA ILE A 87 41.80 -11.66 -30.49
C ILE A 87 41.67 -11.84 -28.96
N VAL A 88 40.91 -12.83 -28.51
CA VAL A 88 40.73 -13.07 -27.06
C VAL A 88 41.91 -13.78 -26.42
N SER A 89 42.55 -14.70 -27.14
CA SER A 89 43.81 -15.31 -26.71
C SER A 89 44.89 -14.25 -26.42
N SER A 90 44.96 -13.22 -27.27
CA SER A 90 45.91 -12.10 -27.11
C SER A 90 45.49 -11.09 -26.04
N LEU A 91 44.20 -10.82 -25.86
CA LEU A 91 43.69 -10.02 -24.73
C LEU A 91 43.94 -10.67 -23.35
N GLY A 92 43.95 -12.01 -23.29
CA GLY A 92 44.25 -12.78 -22.08
C GLY A 92 45.71 -12.67 -21.59
N GLU A 93 46.67 -12.34 -22.48
CA GLU A 93 48.07 -12.04 -22.13
C GLU A 93 48.30 -10.58 -21.75
N GLY A 94 47.38 -9.70 -22.13
CA GLY A 94 47.43 -8.27 -21.88
C GLY A 94 46.73 -7.87 -20.56
N PRO A 95 46.05 -6.71 -20.53
CA PRO A 95 45.65 -6.01 -19.29
C PRO A 95 44.65 -6.76 -18.39
N ILE A 96 44.06 -7.88 -18.86
CA ILE A 96 43.05 -8.64 -18.13
C ILE A 96 43.66 -9.82 -17.34
N ASN A 97 44.81 -10.35 -17.77
CA ASN A 97 45.64 -11.37 -17.11
C ASN A 97 44.85 -12.48 -16.35
N VAL A 98 44.03 -13.24 -17.08
CA VAL A 98 43.24 -14.36 -16.52
C VAL A 98 43.93 -15.70 -16.84
N PRO A 99 44.48 -16.41 -15.83
CA PRO A 99 45.13 -17.69 -16.04
C PRO A 99 44.14 -18.72 -16.60
N GLY A 100 44.48 -19.35 -17.73
CA GLY A 100 43.68 -20.40 -18.36
C GLY A 100 42.86 -19.95 -19.58
N LEU A 101 42.53 -18.67 -19.72
CA LEU A 101 41.72 -18.16 -20.85
C LEU A 101 42.47 -18.32 -22.19
N LYS A 102 43.77 -18.02 -22.21
CA LYS A 102 44.66 -18.27 -23.36
C LYS A 102 44.70 -19.74 -23.73
N ALA A 103 44.85 -20.62 -22.74
CA ALA A 103 44.91 -22.06 -22.97
C ALA A 103 43.61 -22.56 -23.62
N ILE A 104 42.46 -22.13 -23.10
CA ILE A 104 41.13 -22.47 -23.60
C ILE A 104 40.92 -21.97 -25.04
N CYS A 105 41.31 -20.74 -25.34
CA CYS A 105 41.17 -20.18 -26.70
C CYS A 105 42.12 -20.87 -27.69
N GLN A 106 43.35 -21.18 -27.28
CA GLN A 106 44.30 -21.94 -28.10
C GLN A 106 43.85 -23.39 -28.34
N LEU A 107 43.26 -24.02 -27.32
CA LEU A 107 42.62 -25.34 -27.40
C LEU A 107 41.48 -25.34 -28.42
N ALA A 108 40.57 -24.36 -28.32
CA ALA A 108 39.45 -24.19 -29.26
C ALA A 108 39.94 -23.93 -30.70
N LEU A 109 40.98 -23.09 -30.88
CA LEU A 109 41.60 -22.84 -32.19
C LEU A 109 42.24 -24.10 -32.80
N GLN A 110 42.86 -24.94 -31.98
CA GLN A 110 43.43 -26.22 -32.44
C GLN A 110 42.35 -27.23 -32.82
N ILE A 111 41.25 -27.26 -32.07
CA ILE A 111 40.07 -28.08 -32.39
C ILE A 111 39.47 -27.63 -33.73
N ILE A 112 39.31 -26.32 -33.95
CA ILE A 112 38.78 -25.75 -35.20
C ILE A 112 39.70 -26.03 -36.40
N LYS A 113 41.02 -25.85 -36.27
CA LYS A 113 41.97 -26.15 -37.36
C LYS A 113 41.99 -27.62 -37.76
N ARG A 114 41.74 -28.54 -36.82
CA ARG A 114 41.72 -29.99 -37.09
C ARG A 114 40.36 -30.44 -37.64
N ALA A 115 39.28 -29.83 -37.19
CA ALA A 115 37.94 -29.98 -37.72
C ALA A 115 37.85 -29.70 -39.23
N GLU A 116 38.50 -28.64 -39.71
CA GLU A 116 38.55 -28.29 -41.14
C GLU A 116 39.23 -29.34 -42.03
N THR A 117 40.11 -30.17 -41.48
CA THR A 117 40.86 -31.17 -42.24
C THR A 117 40.18 -32.55 -42.29
N ALA A 118 39.00 -32.71 -41.67
CA ALA A 118 38.26 -33.96 -41.60
C ALA A 118 37.02 -33.90 -42.52
N ASP A 119 37.17 -34.33 -43.78
CA ASP A 119 36.14 -34.17 -44.83
C ASP A 119 34.76 -34.79 -44.49
N ASP A 120 34.68 -35.86 -43.69
CA ASP A 120 33.45 -36.63 -43.43
C ASP A 120 32.82 -36.44 -42.03
N ASN A 121 32.93 -35.26 -41.40
CA ASN A 121 32.16 -34.91 -40.19
C ASN A 121 31.96 -33.39 -39.97
N ASN A 122 31.89 -32.62 -41.06
CA ASN A 122 31.88 -31.15 -41.06
C ASN A 122 30.83 -30.51 -40.13
N GLN A 123 29.60 -31.05 -40.07
CA GLN A 123 28.54 -30.45 -39.25
C GLN A 123 28.79 -30.61 -37.73
N LEU A 124 29.25 -31.78 -37.30
CA LEU A 124 29.53 -32.09 -35.88
C LEU A 124 30.72 -31.29 -35.35
N CYS A 125 31.74 -31.11 -36.18
CA CYS A 125 32.90 -30.28 -35.88
C CYS A 125 32.56 -28.78 -35.87
N TYR A 126 31.62 -28.35 -36.72
CA TYR A 126 31.07 -27.00 -36.74
C TYR A 126 30.27 -26.70 -35.46
N ASP A 127 29.46 -27.65 -34.98
CA ASP A 127 28.72 -27.51 -33.72
C ASP A 127 29.68 -27.32 -32.53
N VAL A 128 30.75 -28.12 -32.45
CA VAL A 128 31.80 -27.96 -31.42
C VAL A 128 32.48 -26.59 -31.47
N ALA A 129 32.78 -26.08 -32.68
CA ALA A 129 33.36 -24.75 -32.89
C ALA A 129 32.39 -23.63 -32.49
N TYR A 130 31.11 -23.80 -32.79
CA TYR A 130 30.04 -22.87 -32.45
C TYR A 130 29.80 -22.80 -30.94
N HIS A 131 29.79 -23.94 -30.23
CA HIS A 131 29.67 -23.95 -28.77
C HIS A 131 30.90 -23.34 -28.07
N ALA A 132 32.10 -23.53 -28.62
CA ALA A 132 33.31 -22.82 -28.17
C ALA A 132 33.21 -21.29 -28.41
N TYR A 133 32.53 -20.86 -29.47
CA TYR A 133 32.24 -19.45 -29.74
C TYR A 133 31.12 -18.87 -28.83
N GLN A 134 30.13 -19.68 -28.43
CA GLN A 134 29.12 -19.27 -27.44
C GLN A 134 29.75 -19.05 -26.05
N LEU A 135 30.72 -19.89 -25.67
CA LEU A 135 31.57 -19.65 -24.49
C LEU A 135 32.28 -18.28 -24.59
N PHE A 136 32.79 -17.91 -25.77
CA PHE A 136 33.39 -16.59 -26.02
C PHE A 136 32.41 -15.43 -25.76
N GLN A 137 31.14 -15.53 -26.18
CA GLN A 137 30.15 -14.48 -25.92
C GLN A 137 29.86 -14.30 -24.42
N LEU A 138 29.92 -15.37 -23.63
CA LEU A 138 29.74 -15.31 -22.18
C LEU A 138 30.91 -14.61 -21.46
N PHE A 139 32.11 -14.59 -22.06
CA PHE A 139 33.32 -14.01 -21.46
C PHE A 139 33.67 -12.60 -21.94
N ASN A 140 32.89 -12.01 -22.86
CA ASN A 140 33.13 -10.67 -23.40
C ASN A 140 32.73 -9.52 -22.44
N ASN A 141 32.67 -9.80 -21.13
CA ASN A 141 32.31 -8.83 -20.10
C ASN A 141 33.48 -8.67 -19.11
N PRO A 142 34.21 -7.53 -19.13
CA PRO A 142 35.46 -7.33 -18.39
C PRO A 142 35.34 -7.46 -16.86
N ASP A 143 34.16 -7.17 -16.31
CA ASP A 143 33.90 -7.21 -14.86
C ASP A 143 33.73 -8.63 -14.31
N LEU A 144 33.48 -9.61 -15.18
CA LEU A 144 33.36 -11.02 -14.81
C LEU A 144 34.72 -11.71 -14.69
N LEU A 145 35.72 -11.23 -15.43
CA LEU A 145 37.08 -11.79 -15.48
C LEU A 145 37.94 -11.47 -14.25
N LYS A 146 37.54 -10.50 -13.40
CA LYS A 146 38.25 -10.09 -12.18
C LYS A 146 37.74 -10.74 -10.89
N ASN A 147 36.77 -11.66 -10.98
CA ASN A 147 36.11 -12.25 -9.81
C ASN A 147 36.85 -13.50 -9.27
N GLU A 148 37.47 -13.39 -8.09
CA GLU A 148 38.26 -14.46 -7.45
C GLU A 148 37.47 -15.76 -7.23
N SER A 149 36.16 -15.68 -7.02
CA SER A 149 35.29 -16.86 -6.80
C SER A 149 35.06 -17.72 -8.05
N ILE A 150 35.40 -17.20 -9.24
CA ILE A 150 35.21 -17.88 -10.54
C ILE A 150 36.54 -18.50 -11.05
N GLN A 151 37.69 -18.20 -10.43
CA GLN A 151 39.00 -18.75 -10.82
C GLN A 151 39.09 -20.28 -10.75
N SER A 152 38.48 -20.91 -9.74
CA SER A 152 38.47 -22.39 -9.62
C SER A 152 37.63 -23.05 -10.72
N VAL A 153 36.58 -22.38 -11.20
CA VAL A 153 35.74 -22.81 -12.32
C VAL A 153 36.53 -22.76 -13.63
N TYR A 154 37.33 -21.71 -13.84
CA TYR A 154 38.21 -21.59 -15.00
C TYR A 154 39.30 -22.68 -15.05
N GLN A 155 39.89 -23.02 -13.91
CA GLN A 155 40.91 -24.08 -13.80
C GLN A 155 40.31 -25.48 -14.10
N SER A 156 39.11 -25.76 -13.59
CA SER A 156 38.38 -27.00 -13.87
C SER A 156 38.02 -27.12 -15.35
N MET A 157 37.53 -26.02 -15.94
CA MET A 157 37.13 -25.96 -17.34
C MET A 157 38.31 -26.13 -18.30
N ALA A 158 39.49 -25.57 -17.98
CA ALA A 158 40.70 -25.74 -18.78
C ALA A 158 41.21 -27.19 -18.82
N ASN A 159 41.01 -27.96 -17.73
CA ASN A 159 41.36 -29.39 -17.70
C ASN A 159 40.35 -30.23 -18.50
N GLU A 160 39.06 -29.95 -18.35
CA GLU A 160 37.96 -30.57 -19.08
C GLU A 160 38.08 -30.40 -20.61
N LEU A 161 38.51 -29.21 -21.06
CA LEU A 161 38.75 -28.92 -22.47
C LEU A 161 39.97 -29.63 -23.06
N LYS A 162 40.98 -29.96 -22.25
CA LYS A 162 42.13 -30.78 -22.70
C LYS A 162 41.71 -32.22 -23.00
N ASP A 163 40.79 -32.78 -22.23
CA ASP A 163 40.27 -34.13 -22.47
C ASP A 163 39.48 -34.19 -23.79
N VAL A 164 38.71 -33.13 -24.09
CA VAL A 164 38.02 -32.96 -25.38
C VAL A 164 39.02 -32.81 -26.54
N GLU A 165 40.09 -32.02 -26.37
CA GLU A 165 41.15 -31.89 -27.38
C GLU A 165 41.86 -33.22 -27.63
N GLN A 166 42.17 -33.99 -26.58
CA GLN A 166 42.83 -35.27 -26.70
C GLN A 166 41.96 -36.31 -27.41
N ALA A 167 40.64 -36.32 -27.13
CA ALA A 167 39.68 -37.16 -27.84
C ALA A 167 39.61 -36.82 -29.34
N ILE A 168 39.52 -35.53 -29.68
CA ILE A 168 39.49 -35.05 -31.07
C ILE A 168 40.82 -35.35 -31.78
N ARG A 169 41.95 -35.28 -31.07
CA ARG A 169 43.28 -35.62 -31.58
C ARG A 169 43.42 -37.10 -31.93
N ILE A 170 42.84 -38.00 -31.12
CA ILE A 170 42.81 -39.44 -31.41
C ILE A 170 41.99 -39.71 -32.68
N ILE A 171 40.82 -39.09 -32.80
CA ILE A 171 39.94 -39.19 -33.98
C ILE A 171 40.67 -38.68 -35.24
N ALA A 172 41.33 -37.52 -35.16
CA ALA A 172 42.06 -36.91 -36.27
C ALA A 172 43.34 -37.66 -36.69
N SER A 173 43.86 -38.58 -35.86
CA SER A 173 45.12 -39.30 -36.12
C SER A 173 44.98 -40.61 -36.89
N ARG A 174 43.75 -41.09 -37.13
CA ARG A 174 43.47 -42.36 -37.81
C ARG A 174 43.49 -42.20 -39.34
N LYS A 175 44.18 -43.09 -40.06
CA LYS A 175 44.18 -43.11 -41.55
C LYS A 175 42.93 -43.79 -42.10
N THR A 176 42.59 -43.47 -43.35
CA THR A 176 41.34 -43.72 -44.09
C THR A 176 40.61 -45.06 -43.84
N PRO A 177 41.26 -46.24 -43.74
CA PRO A 177 40.55 -47.48 -43.45
C PRO A 177 40.00 -47.58 -42.02
N GLY A 178 40.66 -46.95 -41.05
CA GLY A 178 40.24 -46.93 -39.65
C GLY A 178 39.11 -45.94 -39.35
N GLN A 179 38.93 -44.94 -40.21
CA GLN A 179 37.85 -43.94 -40.08
C GLN A 179 36.48 -44.51 -40.47
N LEU A 180 36.43 -45.46 -41.41
CA LEU A 180 35.20 -46.14 -41.81
C LEU A 180 34.70 -47.16 -40.77
N TRP A 181 35.62 -47.83 -40.07
CA TRP A 181 35.26 -48.88 -39.11
C TRP A 181 34.77 -48.36 -37.76
N HIS A 182 35.26 -47.19 -37.33
CA HIS A 182 34.91 -46.57 -36.06
C HIS A 182 33.99 -45.35 -36.20
N ALA A 183 33.38 -45.13 -37.36
CA ALA A 183 32.55 -43.96 -37.64
C ALA A 183 31.39 -43.75 -36.64
N GLU A 184 30.75 -44.82 -36.15
CA GLU A 184 29.71 -44.73 -35.12
C GLU A 184 30.26 -44.44 -33.71
N ASP A 185 31.41 -45.04 -33.35
CA ASP A 185 32.09 -44.78 -32.08
C ASP A 185 32.63 -43.34 -32.02
N ASP A 186 33.18 -42.85 -33.14
CA ASP A 186 33.72 -41.50 -33.28
C ASP A 186 32.58 -40.46 -33.27
N LYS A 187 31.42 -40.77 -33.87
CA LYS A 187 30.19 -39.95 -33.75
C LYS A 187 29.66 -39.92 -32.31
N GLY A 188 29.73 -41.04 -31.60
CA GLY A 188 29.37 -41.14 -30.17
C GLY A 188 30.38 -40.47 -29.22
N GLY A 189 31.66 -40.42 -29.60
CA GLY A 189 32.72 -39.67 -28.93
C GLY A 189 32.54 -38.16 -29.09
N ILE A 190 32.35 -37.70 -30.32
CA ILE A 190 32.13 -36.26 -30.62
C ILE A 190 30.82 -35.77 -29.98
N SER A 191 29.74 -36.55 -30.05
CA SER A 191 28.48 -36.19 -29.37
C SER A 191 28.61 -36.11 -27.84
N ARG A 192 29.51 -36.91 -27.24
CA ARG A 192 29.84 -36.80 -25.80
C ARG A 192 30.62 -35.52 -25.51
N CYS A 193 31.58 -35.16 -26.35
CA CYS A 193 32.30 -33.89 -26.24
C CYS A 193 31.35 -32.69 -26.39
N THR A 194 30.42 -32.70 -27.34
CA THR A 194 29.42 -31.63 -27.53
C THR A 194 28.50 -31.50 -26.32
N ARG A 195 27.95 -32.61 -25.81
CA ARG A 195 27.11 -32.57 -24.59
C ARG A 195 27.88 -32.10 -23.35
N PHE A 196 29.16 -32.43 -23.27
CA PHE A 196 30.00 -32.00 -22.16
C PHE A 196 30.26 -30.49 -22.23
N LEU A 197 30.53 -29.94 -23.42
CA LEU A 197 30.63 -28.50 -23.65
C LEU A 197 29.32 -27.77 -23.33
N ASP A 198 28.17 -28.30 -23.76
CA ASP A 198 26.84 -27.75 -23.43
C ASP A 198 26.58 -27.75 -21.92
N TRP A 199 26.87 -28.87 -21.25
CA TRP A 199 26.72 -28.98 -19.79
C TRP A 199 27.62 -28.00 -19.05
N THR A 200 28.84 -27.76 -19.54
CA THR A 200 29.77 -26.80 -18.96
C THR A 200 29.32 -25.36 -19.22
N VAL A 201 28.77 -25.04 -20.40
CA VAL A 201 28.11 -23.76 -20.70
C VAL A 201 26.95 -23.52 -19.74
N ASP A 202 26.06 -24.49 -19.57
CA ASP A 202 24.92 -24.40 -18.66
C ASP A 202 25.37 -24.23 -17.21
N ARG A 203 26.40 -24.95 -16.75
CA ARG A 203 26.96 -24.78 -15.40
C ARG A 203 27.56 -23.39 -15.18
N VAL A 204 28.32 -22.88 -16.15
CA VAL A 204 28.91 -21.54 -16.08
C VAL A 204 27.81 -20.50 -16.08
N GLN A 205 26.75 -20.68 -16.88
CA GLN A 205 25.59 -19.78 -16.93
C GLN A 205 24.77 -19.82 -15.64
N ILE A 206 24.62 -20.99 -15.00
CA ILE A 206 23.98 -21.13 -13.68
C ILE A 206 24.83 -20.47 -12.59
N GLN A 207 26.16 -20.66 -12.59
CA GLN A 207 27.06 -20.03 -11.62
C GLN A 207 27.17 -18.52 -11.84
N LEU A 208 27.13 -18.04 -13.09
CA LEU A 208 27.00 -16.63 -13.44
C LEU A 208 25.65 -16.05 -12.99
N GLN A 209 24.55 -16.80 -13.14
CA GLN A 209 23.26 -16.42 -12.62
C GLN A 209 23.25 -16.37 -11.09
N LEU A 210 23.92 -17.30 -10.40
CA LEU A 210 24.08 -17.29 -8.94
C LEU A 210 24.96 -16.14 -8.45
N ALA A 211 26.06 -15.83 -9.15
CA ALA A 211 26.94 -14.69 -8.87
C ALA A 211 26.23 -13.35 -9.17
N ASN A 212 25.44 -13.28 -10.24
CA ASN A 212 24.55 -12.16 -10.52
C ASN A 212 23.40 -12.08 -9.52
N HIS A 213 22.90 -13.19 -8.98
CA HIS A 213 21.90 -13.20 -7.91
C HIS A 213 22.48 -12.71 -6.58
N GLN A 214 23.76 -13.00 -6.30
CA GLN A 214 24.50 -12.45 -5.16
C GLN A 214 24.78 -10.95 -5.35
N LYS A 215 25.17 -10.51 -6.56
CA LYS A 215 25.28 -9.07 -6.90
C LYS A 215 23.92 -8.37 -6.94
N LEU A 216 22.84 -9.04 -7.31
CA LEU A 216 21.46 -8.54 -7.25
C LEU A 216 21.00 -8.46 -5.80
N ASN A 217 21.41 -9.36 -4.92
CA ASN A 217 21.15 -9.28 -3.48
C ASN A 217 21.97 -8.15 -2.82
N ILE A 218 23.24 -7.95 -3.23
CA ILE A 218 24.05 -6.79 -2.82
C ILE A 218 23.50 -5.49 -3.44
N GLY A 219 22.94 -5.56 -4.64
CA GLY A 219 22.26 -4.47 -5.36
C GLY A 219 20.90 -4.13 -4.76
N LEU A 220 20.15 -5.12 -4.27
CA LEU A 220 18.92 -4.97 -3.50
C LEU A 220 19.22 -4.40 -2.11
N GLN A 221 20.30 -4.86 -1.45
CA GLN A 221 20.81 -4.23 -0.22
C GLN A 221 21.32 -2.80 -0.45
N ARG A 222 21.85 -2.48 -1.63
CA ARG A 222 22.23 -1.12 -2.03
C ARG A 222 21.01 -0.26 -2.40
N LEU A 223 19.98 -0.84 -3.01
CA LEU A 223 18.71 -0.16 -3.31
C LEU A 223 17.92 0.12 -2.03
N GLU A 224 17.86 -0.80 -1.07
CA GLU A 224 17.34 -0.55 0.28
C GLU A 224 18.19 0.52 1.00
N ASN A 225 19.51 0.53 0.83
CA ASN A 225 20.37 1.60 1.36
C ASN A 225 20.18 2.96 0.64
N ILE A 226 19.82 2.97 -0.65
CA ILE A 226 19.52 4.20 -1.41
C ILE A 226 18.12 4.72 -1.05
N GLU A 227 17.13 3.85 -0.84
CA GLU A 227 15.82 4.20 -0.23
C GLU A 227 16.04 4.84 1.15
N ASN A 228 16.93 4.28 1.96
CA ASN A 228 17.31 4.82 3.26
C ASN A 228 18.17 6.10 3.19
N GLN A 229 18.82 6.40 2.07
CA GLN A 229 19.52 7.67 1.82
C GLN A 229 18.58 8.76 1.26
N MET A 230 17.54 8.39 0.50
CA MET A 230 16.50 9.32 0.06
C MET A 230 15.64 9.84 1.22
N ALA A 231 15.50 9.07 2.30
CA ALA A 231 14.88 9.50 3.56
C ALA A 231 15.68 10.55 4.37
N ARG A 232 16.90 10.92 3.91
CA ARG A 232 17.83 11.81 4.64
C ARG A 232 17.90 13.27 4.13
N LEU A 233 17.08 13.67 3.15
CA LEU A 233 17.06 15.06 2.66
C LEU A 233 15.93 15.90 3.31
N PRO A 234 16.17 17.17 3.68
CA PRO A 234 15.15 18.05 4.27
C PRO A 234 14.04 18.37 3.24
N PRO A 235 12.80 18.66 3.69
CA PRO A 235 11.69 18.86 2.78
C PRO A 235 11.84 20.20 2.05
N LYS A 236 12.09 20.15 0.74
CA LYS A 236 11.76 21.25 -0.18
C LYS A 236 10.58 20.79 -1.02
N ARG A 237 9.48 21.55 -0.89
CA ARG A 237 8.19 21.54 -1.60
C ARG A 237 7.77 20.21 -2.22
N LYS A 238 6.77 19.57 -1.58
CA LYS A 238 5.93 18.54 -2.16
C LYS A 238 5.18 19.14 -3.36
N ASP A 239 5.54 18.73 -4.57
CA ASP A 239 4.61 18.64 -5.70
C ASP A 239 4.48 17.15 -6.02
N THR A 240 3.39 16.56 -5.53
CA THR A 240 3.16 15.11 -5.50
C THR A 240 2.48 14.68 -6.80
N ILE A 241 3.18 13.95 -7.67
CA ILE A 241 2.65 13.56 -9.00
C ILE A 241 1.79 12.29 -8.95
N THR A 242 0.79 12.34 -8.09
CA THR A 242 -0.48 11.60 -8.19
C THR A 242 -1.65 12.46 -7.69
N GLU A 243 -1.37 13.67 -7.18
CA GLU A 243 -2.34 14.66 -6.69
C GLU A 243 -2.73 15.67 -7.78
N LEU A 244 -2.09 15.65 -8.95
CA LEU A 244 -2.30 16.64 -10.02
C LEU A 244 -3.55 16.42 -10.89
N GLU A 245 -4.26 15.28 -10.82
CA GLU A 245 -5.58 15.13 -11.49
C GLU A 245 -6.71 15.71 -10.64
N PHE A 246 -6.60 15.57 -9.32
CA PHE A 246 -7.59 16.00 -8.34
C PHE A 246 -6.95 17.06 -7.46
N SER A 247 -7.01 18.30 -7.94
CA SER A 247 -6.50 19.47 -7.23
C SER A 247 -7.48 19.91 -6.15
N THR A 248 -6.96 20.41 -5.03
CA THR A 248 -7.75 21.18 -4.06
C THR A 248 -8.08 22.59 -4.56
N GLN A 249 -7.38 23.06 -5.59
CA GLN A 249 -7.63 24.34 -6.23
C GLN A 249 -8.68 24.20 -7.34
N LEU A 250 -9.63 25.13 -7.34
CA LEU A 250 -10.63 25.25 -8.40
C LEU A 250 -9.96 25.58 -9.74
N PRO A 251 -10.38 24.95 -10.85
CA PRO A 251 -9.97 25.35 -12.20
C PRO A 251 -10.36 26.81 -12.49
N PRO A 252 -9.63 27.53 -13.37
CA PRO A 252 -9.98 28.91 -13.72
C PRO A 252 -11.36 28.99 -14.41
N PRO A 253 -12.03 30.17 -14.34
CA PRO A 253 -13.30 30.36 -15.03
C PRO A 253 -13.11 30.29 -16.56
N PRO A 254 -14.16 29.94 -17.32
CA PRO A 254 -14.08 29.86 -18.77
C PRO A 254 -13.71 31.23 -19.37
N PRO A 255 -12.76 31.30 -20.32
CA PRO A 255 -12.28 32.57 -20.87
C PRO A 255 -13.33 33.29 -21.74
N ILE A 256 -14.22 32.54 -22.39
CA ILE A 256 -15.36 33.07 -23.16
C ILE A 256 -16.61 32.36 -22.67
N PHE A 257 -17.52 33.13 -22.05
CA PHE A 257 -18.81 32.66 -21.58
C PHE A 257 -19.87 33.69 -21.94
N LEU A 258 -20.57 33.47 -23.06
CA LEU A 258 -21.52 34.43 -23.64
C LEU A 258 -22.87 33.76 -23.90
N GLY A 259 -23.95 34.49 -23.63
CA GLY A 259 -25.31 34.09 -24.01
C GLY A 259 -25.94 33.03 -23.13
N ARG A 260 -25.40 32.87 -21.92
CA ARG A 260 -25.83 31.91 -20.91
C ARG A 260 -25.93 32.53 -19.53
N GLU A 261 -25.95 33.86 -19.46
CA GLU A 261 -26.05 34.64 -18.24
C GLU A 261 -27.39 34.38 -17.54
N ASP A 262 -28.47 34.19 -18.30
CA ASP A 262 -29.79 33.82 -17.76
C ASP A 262 -29.78 32.42 -17.14
N LEU A 263 -29.11 31.45 -17.78
CA LEU A 263 -28.95 30.09 -17.26
C LEU A 263 -28.05 30.08 -16.02
N LEU A 264 -26.98 30.88 -16.01
CA LEU A 264 -26.11 31.07 -14.86
C LEU A 264 -26.90 31.66 -13.68
N THR A 265 -27.71 32.69 -13.94
CA THR A 265 -28.57 33.32 -12.93
C THR A 265 -29.60 32.34 -12.39
N TYR A 266 -30.30 31.62 -13.28
CA TYR A 266 -31.28 30.61 -12.92
C TYR A 266 -30.67 29.45 -12.11
N GLY A 267 -29.53 28.92 -12.55
CA GLY A 267 -28.78 27.88 -11.85
C GLY A 267 -28.30 28.34 -10.48
N SER A 268 -27.76 29.56 -10.37
CA SER A 268 -27.30 30.12 -9.09
C SER A 268 -28.46 30.29 -8.09
N ASN A 269 -29.61 30.81 -8.54
CA ASN A 269 -30.81 30.97 -7.70
C ASN A 269 -31.40 29.61 -7.30
N SER A 270 -31.36 28.61 -8.18
CA SER A 270 -31.86 27.27 -7.89
C SER A 270 -31.00 26.58 -6.83
N ILE A 271 -29.67 26.71 -6.93
CA ILE A 271 -28.73 26.20 -5.92
C ILE A 271 -28.96 26.89 -4.57
N LEU A 272 -28.95 28.23 -4.54
CA LEU A 272 -29.10 29.02 -3.31
C LEU A 272 -30.50 28.92 -2.68
N GLY A 273 -31.52 28.59 -3.47
CA GLY A 273 -32.89 28.39 -3.02
C GLY A 273 -33.16 26.99 -2.45
N SER A 274 -32.19 26.08 -2.52
CA SER A 274 -32.31 24.69 -2.06
C SER A 274 -31.27 24.36 -0.98
N THR A 275 -31.68 23.75 0.13
CA THR A 275 -30.75 23.14 1.09
C THR A 275 -30.46 21.69 0.66
N GLY A 276 -29.27 21.42 0.13
CA GLY A 276 -28.85 20.06 -0.28
C GLY A 276 -29.46 19.59 -1.61
N GLY A 277 -29.40 20.42 -2.65
CA GLY A 277 -29.96 20.11 -3.97
C GLY A 277 -29.08 19.17 -4.80
N ASN A 278 -29.70 18.22 -5.53
CA ASN A 278 -29.01 17.40 -6.53
C ASN A 278 -29.38 17.87 -7.93
N PHE A 279 -28.40 18.30 -8.72
CA PHE A 279 -28.60 18.89 -10.04
C PHE A 279 -27.81 18.14 -11.11
N ALA A 280 -28.38 18.02 -12.30
CA ALA A 280 -27.71 17.43 -13.44
C ALA A 280 -27.68 18.43 -14.61
N ILE A 281 -26.47 18.72 -15.09
CA ILE A 281 -26.24 19.44 -16.34
C ILE A 281 -26.12 18.40 -17.45
N THR A 282 -27.22 18.15 -18.15
CA THR A 282 -27.29 17.19 -19.25
C THR A 282 -27.16 17.91 -20.59
N GLY A 283 -26.66 17.21 -21.60
CA GLY A 283 -26.56 17.77 -22.95
C GLY A 283 -25.59 17.02 -23.83
N ALA A 284 -25.68 17.21 -25.15
CA ALA A 284 -24.77 16.60 -26.11
C ALA A 284 -23.30 17.02 -25.88
N GLY A 285 -22.36 16.26 -26.45
CA GLY A 285 -20.92 16.60 -26.42
C GLY A 285 -20.66 17.97 -27.05
N GLY A 286 -19.76 18.76 -26.48
CA GLY A 286 -19.42 20.10 -26.99
C GLY A 286 -20.41 21.22 -26.67
N MET A 287 -21.49 20.94 -25.95
CA MET A 287 -22.51 21.93 -25.56
C MET A 287 -22.05 22.90 -24.45
N GLY A 288 -20.83 22.83 -23.93
CA GLY A 288 -20.34 23.74 -22.88
C GLY A 288 -20.87 23.45 -21.47
N LYS A 289 -21.08 22.17 -21.13
CA LYS A 289 -21.54 21.75 -19.79
C LYS A 289 -20.49 22.06 -18.71
N THR A 290 -19.24 21.65 -18.94
CA THR A 290 -18.09 21.97 -18.09
C THR A 290 -17.89 23.48 -17.96
N SER A 291 -18.07 24.24 -19.04
CA SER A 291 -17.99 25.71 -18.99
C SER A 291 -19.08 26.32 -18.10
N LEU A 292 -20.30 25.79 -18.15
CA LEU A 292 -21.40 26.25 -17.28
C LEU A 292 -21.15 25.89 -15.81
N SER A 293 -20.67 24.67 -15.51
CA SER A 293 -20.36 24.28 -14.12
C SER A 293 -19.21 25.09 -13.54
N LEU A 294 -18.15 25.35 -14.31
CA LEU A 294 -17.04 26.22 -13.89
C LEU A 294 -17.48 27.68 -13.72
N ALA A 295 -18.31 28.22 -14.62
CA ALA A 295 -18.85 29.57 -14.47
C ALA A 295 -19.66 29.71 -13.16
N LEU A 296 -20.45 28.71 -12.80
CA LEU A 296 -21.21 28.67 -11.54
C LEU A 296 -20.33 28.65 -10.30
N LEU A 297 -19.29 27.81 -10.29
CA LEU A 297 -18.32 27.77 -9.18
C LEU A 297 -17.61 29.11 -9.00
N HIS A 298 -17.54 29.94 -10.04
CA HIS A 298 -16.94 31.26 -9.99
C HIS A 298 -17.91 32.41 -9.74
N GLU A 299 -19.22 32.14 -9.69
CA GLU A 299 -20.25 33.17 -9.53
C GLU A 299 -20.19 33.81 -8.14
N PRO A 300 -20.20 35.16 -8.02
CA PRO A 300 -19.99 35.84 -6.75
C PRO A 300 -20.95 35.42 -5.63
N LYS A 301 -22.22 35.16 -5.97
CA LYS A 301 -23.24 34.74 -4.99
C LYS A 301 -22.97 33.32 -4.46
N ILE A 302 -22.52 32.41 -5.31
CA ILE A 302 -22.17 31.04 -4.94
C ILE A 302 -20.92 31.04 -4.06
N LYS A 303 -19.88 31.79 -4.45
CA LYS A 303 -18.67 31.98 -3.63
C LYS A 303 -18.94 32.59 -2.27
N ALA A 304 -19.87 33.55 -2.19
CA ALA A 304 -20.24 34.18 -0.93
C ALA A 304 -20.96 33.20 0.03
N HIS A 305 -21.69 32.23 -0.50
CA HIS A 305 -22.43 31.25 0.31
C HIS A 305 -21.57 30.05 0.73
N PHE A 306 -20.91 29.39 -0.22
CA PHE A 306 -20.15 28.16 0.01
C PHE A 306 -18.67 28.42 0.40
N GLY A 307 -18.17 29.65 0.28
CA GLY A 307 -16.81 30.02 0.67
C GLY A 307 -15.73 29.20 -0.02
N THR A 308 -14.92 28.48 0.77
CA THR A 308 -13.85 27.59 0.29
C THR A 308 -14.31 26.15 0.05
N HIS A 309 -15.59 25.82 0.27
CA HIS A 309 -16.15 24.46 0.15
C HIS A 309 -16.72 24.19 -1.25
N LEU A 310 -16.00 24.69 -2.25
CA LEU A 310 -16.33 24.56 -3.67
C LEU A 310 -15.35 23.57 -4.30
N HIS A 311 -15.84 22.42 -4.75
CA HIS A 311 -14.98 21.33 -5.20
C HIS A 311 -15.34 20.87 -6.61
N PHE A 312 -14.31 20.71 -7.45
CA PHE A 312 -14.43 20.25 -8.83
C PHE A 312 -13.66 18.95 -9.03
N VAL A 313 -14.34 17.90 -9.49
CA VAL A 313 -13.78 16.57 -9.69
C VAL A 313 -13.90 16.20 -11.17
N PRO A 314 -12.79 16.19 -11.94
CA PRO A 314 -12.81 15.71 -13.32
C PRO A 314 -12.94 14.18 -13.33
N CYS A 315 -14.07 13.63 -13.77
CA CYS A 315 -14.31 12.19 -13.76
C CYS A 315 -13.78 11.46 -15.00
N GLU A 316 -13.06 12.15 -15.90
CA GLU A 316 -12.61 11.59 -17.18
C GLU A 316 -11.61 10.43 -17.02
N SER A 317 -10.81 10.41 -15.96
CA SER A 317 -9.89 9.31 -15.62
C SER A 317 -10.49 8.29 -14.64
N VAL A 318 -11.74 8.49 -14.19
CA VAL A 318 -12.36 7.68 -13.14
C VAL A 318 -13.11 6.49 -13.74
N LYS A 319 -12.60 5.27 -13.51
CA LYS A 319 -13.13 4.03 -14.10
C LYS A 319 -13.91 3.14 -13.13
N ASN A 320 -13.88 3.40 -11.83
CA ASN A 320 -14.59 2.57 -10.83
C ASN A 320 -14.96 3.35 -9.56
N ALA A 321 -15.75 2.73 -8.69
CA ALA A 321 -16.24 3.31 -7.43
C ALA A 321 -15.11 3.76 -6.50
N SER A 322 -14.04 2.97 -6.41
CA SER A 322 -12.90 3.26 -5.52
C SER A 322 -12.14 4.51 -5.98
N GLN A 323 -11.86 4.62 -7.29
CA GLN A 323 -11.24 5.80 -7.89
C GLN A 323 -12.13 7.05 -7.75
N LEU A 324 -13.46 6.91 -7.89
CA LEU A 324 -14.39 8.03 -7.71
C LEU A 324 -14.33 8.56 -6.27
N MET A 325 -14.43 7.67 -5.28
CA MET A 325 -14.34 8.06 -3.87
C MET A 325 -13.00 8.73 -3.56
N ARG A 326 -11.90 8.18 -4.09
CA ARG A 326 -10.56 8.74 -3.88
C ARG A 326 -10.40 10.10 -4.57
N GLY A 327 -10.90 10.26 -5.80
CA GLY A 327 -10.87 11.54 -6.52
C GLY A 327 -11.65 12.63 -5.78
N ILE A 328 -12.82 12.29 -5.24
CA ILE A 328 -13.60 13.21 -4.40
C ILE A 328 -12.84 13.55 -3.11
N LEU A 329 -12.30 12.55 -2.39
CA LEU A 329 -11.52 12.79 -1.16
C LEU A 329 -10.28 13.66 -1.41
N LEU A 330 -9.61 13.48 -2.55
CA LEU A 330 -8.47 14.30 -2.96
C LEU A 330 -8.87 15.75 -3.26
N ALA A 331 -9.96 15.97 -4.00
CA ALA A 331 -10.49 17.30 -4.27
C ALA A 331 -10.94 18.02 -2.98
N LEU A 332 -11.34 17.26 -1.96
CA LEU A 332 -11.65 17.73 -0.61
C LEU A 332 -10.41 17.95 0.28
N GLY A 333 -9.19 17.72 -0.23
CA GLY A 333 -7.93 17.91 0.50
C GLY A 333 -7.56 16.78 1.49
N ASN A 334 -8.16 15.60 1.35
CA ASN A 334 -7.96 14.46 2.24
C ASN A 334 -7.18 13.31 1.55
N SER A 335 -5.92 13.57 1.13
CA SER A 335 -5.10 12.61 0.38
C SER A 335 -4.56 11.41 1.19
N GLU A 336 -4.45 11.54 2.51
CA GLU A 336 -3.78 10.55 3.39
C GLU A 336 -4.72 9.62 4.18
N LYS A 337 -6.03 9.92 4.29
CA LYS A 337 -6.97 9.10 5.08
C LYS A 337 -7.36 7.77 4.41
N GLY A 338 -7.29 7.68 3.08
CA GLY A 338 -7.76 6.53 2.30
C GLY A 338 -6.90 5.27 2.35
N GLN A 339 -5.84 5.23 3.16
CA GLN A 339 -4.87 4.13 3.22
C GLN A 339 -5.05 3.18 4.42
N THR A 340 -5.96 3.45 5.37
CA THR A 340 -6.08 2.61 6.59
C THR A 340 -7.52 2.31 7.01
N SER A 341 -8.53 2.92 6.39
CA SER A 341 -9.95 2.71 6.72
C SER A 341 -10.86 2.79 5.48
N ASP A 342 -12.08 2.24 5.59
CA ASP A 342 -13.07 2.13 4.49
C ASP A 342 -13.31 3.51 3.80
N PRO A 343 -12.90 3.70 2.53
CA PRO A 343 -13.00 4.98 1.81
C PRO A 343 -14.43 5.54 1.78
N LYS A 344 -15.44 4.66 1.78
CA LYS A 344 -16.85 5.04 1.81
C LYS A 344 -17.22 5.77 3.10
N LYS A 345 -16.65 5.33 4.22
CA LYS A 345 -16.90 5.86 5.56
C LYS A 345 -16.23 7.22 5.77
N ILE A 346 -15.00 7.36 5.28
CA ILE A 346 -14.26 8.63 5.31
C ILE A 346 -14.97 9.66 4.45
N LEU A 347 -15.39 9.28 3.24
CA LEU A 347 -16.12 10.17 2.34
C LEU A 347 -17.41 10.68 2.99
N LEU A 348 -18.17 9.81 3.65
CA LEU A 348 -19.36 10.18 4.42
C LEU A 348 -19.06 11.14 5.58
N GLU A 349 -17.97 10.90 6.30
CA GLU A 349 -17.57 11.75 7.43
C GLU A 349 -17.14 13.14 6.95
N VAL A 350 -16.30 13.21 5.91
CA VAL A 350 -15.84 14.48 5.34
C VAL A 350 -17.01 15.26 4.75
N LEU A 351 -17.85 14.61 3.94
CA LEU A 351 -19.00 15.27 3.34
C LEU A 351 -20.10 15.59 4.36
N GLY A 352 -20.25 14.80 5.43
CA GLY A 352 -21.29 15.00 6.44
C GLY A 352 -20.89 15.95 7.59
N SER A 353 -19.59 16.23 7.77
CA SER A 353 -19.09 17.20 8.77
C SER A 353 -18.78 18.57 8.19
N ALA A 354 -18.75 18.70 6.85
CA ALA A 354 -18.61 19.98 6.19
C ALA A 354 -19.85 20.87 6.43
N ASP A 355 -19.64 22.18 6.48
CA ASP A 355 -20.72 23.16 6.29
C ASP A 355 -21.32 22.99 4.87
N ASP A 356 -22.23 23.88 4.45
CA ASP A 356 -22.81 23.82 3.11
C ASP A 356 -21.70 23.72 2.04
N LEU A 357 -21.73 22.64 1.25
CA LEU A 357 -20.68 22.24 0.31
C LEU A 357 -21.26 22.04 -1.09
N LEU A 358 -20.53 22.51 -2.11
CA LEU A 358 -20.89 22.32 -3.52
C LEU A 358 -19.87 21.42 -4.21
N LEU A 359 -20.31 20.24 -4.65
CA LEU A 359 -19.49 19.23 -5.32
C LEU A 359 -19.90 19.10 -6.79
N VAL A 360 -18.97 19.36 -7.71
CA VAL A 360 -19.15 19.16 -9.15
C VAL A 360 -18.41 17.91 -9.60
N LEU A 361 -19.12 16.93 -10.14
CA LEU A 361 -18.56 15.77 -10.83
C LEU A 361 -18.68 15.99 -12.35
N ASP A 362 -17.57 16.30 -12.99
CA ASP A 362 -17.54 16.64 -14.42
C ASP A 362 -17.26 15.42 -15.30
N ASN A 363 -17.91 15.33 -16.48
CA ASN A 363 -17.83 14.18 -17.40
C ASN A 363 -18.18 12.85 -16.71
N PHE A 364 -19.26 12.85 -15.91
CA PHE A 364 -19.68 11.72 -15.11
C PHE A 364 -20.09 10.48 -15.94
N GLU A 365 -20.28 10.63 -17.26
CA GLU A 365 -20.52 9.49 -18.15
C GLU A 365 -19.40 8.42 -18.13
N THR A 366 -18.14 8.78 -17.86
CA THR A 366 -17.02 7.82 -17.89
C THR A 366 -17.15 6.77 -16.78
N PRO A 367 -17.21 7.14 -15.48
CA PRO A 367 -17.44 6.15 -14.43
C PRO A 367 -18.80 5.46 -14.58
N TRP A 368 -19.80 6.14 -15.14
CA TRP A 368 -21.15 5.61 -15.25
C TRP A 368 -21.35 4.60 -16.38
N ASN A 369 -20.76 4.76 -17.56
CA ASN A 369 -21.06 3.90 -18.72
C ASN A 369 -19.94 2.93 -19.09
N GLU A 370 -18.69 3.26 -18.81
CA GLU A 370 -17.53 2.48 -19.26
C GLU A 370 -17.04 1.48 -18.20
N SER A 371 -17.57 1.54 -16.98
CA SER A 371 -17.20 0.67 -15.88
C SER A 371 -18.10 -0.57 -15.77
N ASN A 372 -17.52 -1.71 -15.38
CA ASN A 372 -18.28 -2.88 -14.89
C ASN A 372 -18.80 -2.68 -13.45
N ASP A 373 -18.64 -1.48 -12.87
CA ASP A 373 -18.82 -1.17 -11.46
C ASP A 373 -20.01 -0.22 -11.18
N GLN A 374 -20.92 -0.10 -12.15
CA GLN A 374 -22.07 0.82 -12.11
C GLN A 374 -22.89 0.75 -10.82
N ARG A 375 -23.07 -0.46 -10.25
CA ARG A 375 -23.84 -0.64 -9.01
C ARG A 375 -23.19 0.06 -7.81
N HIS A 376 -21.89 -0.11 -7.62
CA HIS A 376 -21.20 0.53 -6.50
C HIS A 376 -21.08 2.05 -6.69
N ILE A 377 -20.90 2.50 -7.93
CA ILE A 377 -20.91 3.94 -8.26
C ILE A 377 -22.29 4.55 -7.97
N HIS A 378 -23.36 3.86 -8.35
CA HIS A 378 -24.73 4.25 -8.01
C HIS A 378 -24.94 4.36 -6.50
N ASP A 379 -24.46 3.38 -5.73
CA ASP A 379 -24.58 3.38 -4.27
C ASP A 379 -23.85 4.56 -3.62
N ILE A 380 -22.69 4.95 -4.16
CA ILE A 380 -21.94 6.13 -3.70
C ILE A 380 -22.70 7.40 -4.01
N LEU A 381 -23.19 7.59 -5.24
CA LEU A 381 -23.95 8.76 -5.61
C LEU A 381 -25.22 8.93 -4.80
N LYS A 382 -25.96 7.84 -4.59
CA LYS A 382 -27.17 7.85 -3.78
C LYS A 382 -26.86 8.23 -2.33
N MET A 383 -25.71 7.80 -1.83
CA MET A 383 -25.23 8.14 -0.50
C MET A 383 -24.82 9.61 -0.39
N ILE A 384 -24.05 10.14 -1.34
CA ILE A 384 -23.69 11.58 -1.38
C ILE A 384 -24.95 12.44 -1.50
N ALA A 385 -25.84 12.09 -2.42
CA ALA A 385 -27.08 12.81 -2.69
C ALA A 385 -28.09 12.80 -1.53
N ALA A 386 -27.89 11.96 -0.51
CA ALA A 386 -28.71 11.91 0.69
C ALA A 386 -28.26 12.91 1.77
N LEU A 387 -27.09 13.55 1.62
CA LEU A 387 -26.55 14.51 2.58
C LEU A 387 -27.15 15.91 2.31
N LEU A 388 -27.85 16.46 3.30
CA LEU A 388 -28.58 17.74 3.16
C LEU A 388 -27.68 18.98 3.09
N ASN A 389 -26.43 18.87 3.54
CA ASN A 389 -25.40 19.91 3.47
C ASN A 389 -24.58 19.83 2.18
N VAL A 390 -24.77 18.79 1.35
CA VAL A 390 -24.06 18.64 0.07
C VAL A 390 -24.99 18.98 -1.06
N THR A 391 -24.64 20.02 -1.81
CA THR A 391 -25.20 20.27 -3.13
C THR A 391 -24.36 19.55 -4.17
N LEU A 392 -24.96 18.60 -4.88
CA LEU A 392 -24.28 17.79 -5.90
C LEU A 392 -24.66 18.27 -7.30
N ILE A 393 -23.66 18.56 -8.12
CA ILE A 393 -23.84 18.81 -9.55
C ILE A 393 -23.10 17.72 -10.33
N ILE A 394 -23.78 17.06 -11.26
CA ILE A 394 -23.13 16.19 -12.23
C ILE A 394 -23.24 16.79 -13.63
N THR A 395 -22.17 16.71 -14.43
CA THR A 395 -22.27 16.96 -15.87
C THR A 395 -22.26 15.62 -16.60
N THR A 396 -23.21 15.42 -17.51
CA THR A 396 -23.31 14.13 -18.22
C THR A 396 -23.90 14.24 -19.63
N ARG A 397 -23.54 13.30 -20.49
CA ARG A 397 -24.16 13.10 -21.82
C ARG A 397 -25.37 12.16 -21.79
N VAL A 398 -25.62 11.49 -20.67
CA VAL A 398 -26.63 10.44 -20.56
C VAL A 398 -28.03 11.03 -20.45
N THR A 399 -28.99 10.47 -21.17
CA THR A 399 -30.40 10.89 -21.16
C THR A 399 -31.18 10.31 -19.98
N ALA A 400 -30.74 9.18 -19.42
CA ALA A 400 -31.30 8.56 -18.23
C ALA A 400 -30.36 8.75 -17.02
N LEU A 401 -30.74 9.63 -16.10
CA LEU A 401 -30.00 9.88 -14.86
C LEU A 401 -30.05 8.67 -13.91
N PRO A 402 -29.08 8.53 -12.99
CA PRO A 402 -29.11 7.48 -11.98
C PRO A 402 -30.44 7.48 -11.22
N SER A 403 -31.12 6.34 -11.21
CA SER A 403 -32.44 6.18 -10.59
C SER A 403 -32.35 6.28 -9.06
N GLY A 404 -33.45 6.63 -8.38
CA GLY A 404 -33.48 6.69 -6.91
C GLY A 404 -32.80 7.92 -6.28
N ILE A 405 -32.30 8.87 -7.07
CA ILE A 405 -31.87 10.21 -6.65
C ILE A 405 -32.89 11.23 -7.16
N LYS A 406 -33.30 12.17 -6.30
CA LYS A 406 -34.21 13.26 -6.68
C LYS A 406 -33.41 14.39 -7.33
N TRP A 407 -33.39 14.41 -8.65
CA TRP A 407 -32.75 15.47 -9.43
C TRP A 407 -33.69 16.67 -9.54
N ALA A 408 -33.25 17.82 -9.03
CA ALA A 408 -33.94 19.09 -9.19
C ALA A 408 -33.74 19.66 -10.60
N SER A 409 -34.73 20.40 -11.10
CA SER A 409 -34.67 21.04 -12.41
C SER A 409 -33.62 22.15 -12.39
N PHE A 410 -32.47 21.88 -13.00
CA PHE A 410 -31.36 22.83 -13.11
C PHE A 410 -31.48 23.73 -14.35
N LEU A 411 -32.17 23.25 -15.38
CA LEU A 411 -32.39 23.96 -16.64
C LEU A 411 -33.91 24.11 -16.88
N PRO A 412 -34.36 25.17 -17.56
CA PRO A 412 -35.76 25.34 -17.94
C PRO A 412 -36.26 24.20 -18.82
N ASP A 413 -35.41 23.75 -19.74
CA ASP A 413 -35.60 22.57 -20.58
C ASP A 413 -34.61 21.49 -20.15
N SER A 414 -35.01 20.22 -20.11
CA SER A 414 -34.26 19.10 -19.51
C SER A 414 -32.86 18.81 -20.07
N MET A 415 -32.37 19.59 -21.05
CA MET A 415 -31.03 19.51 -21.64
C MET A 415 -30.49 20.91 -21.94
N LEU A 416 -29.16 21.08 -21.86
CA LEU A 416 -28.49 22.33 -22.14
C LEU A 416 -28.65 22.71 -23.62
N PRO A 417 -29.30 23.84 -23.95
CA PRO A 417 -29.55 24.20 -25.33
C PRO A 417 -28.27 24.65 -26.04
N PRO A 418 -28.23 24.55 -27.38
CA PRO A 418 -27.20 25.22 -28.18
C PRO A 418 -27.24 26.74 -27.97
N LEU A 419 -26.18 27.44 -28.38
CA LEU A 419 -26.16 28.91 -28.28
C LEU A 419 -27.20 29.50 -29.23
N GLU A 420 -27.82 30.61 -28.84
CA GLU A 420 -28.57 31.41 -29.81
C GLU A 420 -27.62 31.89 -30.91
N LEU A 421 -28.12 31.96 -32.14
CA LEU A 421 -27.34 32.33 -33.32
C LEU A 421 -26.53 33.62 -33.12
N LYS A 422 -27.10 34.62 -32.43
CA LYS A 422 -26.43 35.89 -32.12
C LYS A 422 -25.18 35.69 -31.25
N TYR A 423 -25.25 34.82 -30.24
CA TYR A 423 -24.14 34.53 -29.33
C TYR A 423 -23.14 33.57 -29.95
N ALA A 424 -23.59 32.59 -30.74
CA ALA A 424 -22.71 31.75 -31.55
C ALA A 424 -21.87 32.62 -32.50
N ARG A 425 -22.46 33.65 -33.11
CA ARG A 425 -21.75 34.63 -33.94
C ARG A 425 -20.71 35.42 -33.14
N MET A 426 -21.08 35.91 -31.95
CA MET A 426 -20.13 36.63 -31.08
C MET A 426 -18.93 35.76 -30.68
N VAL A 427 -19.19 34.52 -30.23
CA VAL A 427 -18.13 33.54 -29.90
C VAL A 427 -17.24 33.28 -31.12
N PHE A 428 -17.85 33.08 -32.30
CA PHE A 428 -17.10 32.85 -33.55
C PHE A 428 -16.20 34.04 -33.89
N LEU A 429 -16.71 35.26 -33.86
CA LEU A 429 -15.95 36.47 -34.22
C LEU A 429 -14.83 36.75 -33.21
N GLN A 430 -15.12 36.59 -31.92
CA GLN A 430 -14.15 36.80 -30.84
C GLN A 430 -13.01 35.79 -30.90
N GLU A 431 -13.29 34.50 -31.05
CA GLU A 431 -12.26 33.46 -31.21
C GLU A 431 -11.50 33.59 -32.53
N ALA A 432 -12.16 34.02 -33.61
CA ALA A 432 -11.50 34.28 -34.88
C ALA A 432 -10.56 35.50 -34.81
N GLY A 433 -10.67 36.37 -33.79
CA GLY A 433 -9.90 37.62 -33.70
C GLY A 433 -10.33 38.65 -34.75
N LEU A 434 -11.56 38.54 -35.25
CA LEU A 434 -12.12 39.43 -36.27
C LEU A 434 -12.81 40.61 -35.58
N ASN A 435 -12.63 41.82 -36.10
CA ASN A 435 -13.10 43.04 -35.45
C ASN A 435 -14.64 43.07 -35.42
N ILE A 436 -15.23 43.03 -34.22
CA ILE A 436 -16.67 42.84 -33.98
C ILE A 436 -17.48 43.98 -34.62
N GLU A 437 -16.93 45.21 -34.62
CA GLU A 437 -17.61 46.42 -35.12
C GLU A 437 -17.69 46.48 -36.66
N ASN A 438 -16.73 45.92 -37.40
CA ASN A 438 -16.70 45.96 -38.87
C ASN A 438 -17.44 44.80 -39.55
N HIS A 439 -17.72 43.71 -38.83
CA HIS A 439 -18.33 42.48 -39.36
C HIS A 439 -19.75 42.20 -38.84
N LEU A 440 -20.39 43.19 -38.21
CA LEU A 440 -21.81 43.17 -37.87
C LEU A 440 -22.75 43.35 -39.08
N GLN A 441 -22.24 43.66 -40.28
CA GLN A 441 -23.03 43.52 -41.50
C GLN A 441 -23.35 42.05 -41.74
N GLU A 442 -24.65 41.72 -41.75
CA GLU A 442 -25.22 40.37 -41.86
C GLU A 442 -24.54 39.50 -42.94
N SER A 443 -23.51 38.74 -42.55
CA SER A 443 -23.02 37.66 -43.39
C SER A 443 -24.02 36.51 -43.30
N LYS A 444 -25.03 36.53 -44.18
CA LYS A 444 -26.05 35.48 -44.29
C LYS A 444 -25.42 34.08 -44.38
N ASP A 445 -24.26 33.97 -44.99
CA ASP A 445 -23.51 32.72 -45.10
C ASP A 445 -22.89 32.27 -43.77
N LEU A 446 -22.40 33.20 -42.94
CA LEU A 446 -21.92 32.88 -41.59
C LEU A 446 -23.08 32.39 -40.72
N ASP A 447 -24.22 33.06 -40.77
CA ASP A 447 -25.42 32.64 -40.04
C ASP A 447 -25.92 31.28 -40.49
N THR A 448 -25.90 31.04 -41.80
CA THR A 448 -26.27 29.74 -42.38
C THR A 448 -25.31 28.65 -41.91
N LEU A 449 -24.00 28.93 -41.86
CA LEU A 449 -23.01 27.99 -41.33
C LEU A 449 -23.21 27.70 -39.85
N LEU A 450 -23.41 28.74 -39.03
CA LEU A 450 -23.63 28.60 -37.59
C LEU A 450 -24.91 27.82 -37.29
N ALA A 451 -25.98 28.06 -38.07
CA ALA A 451 -27.21 27.28 -37.99
C ALA A 451 -27.00 25.82 -38.41
N GLU A 452 -26.18 25.56 -39.43
CA GLU A 452 -25.88 24.20 -39.90
C GLU A 452 -25.02 23.38 -38.93
N VAL A 453 -24.18 24.02 -38.12
CA VAL A 453 -23.42 23.37 -37.03
C VAL A 453 -24.20 23.31 -35.71
N ASP A 454 -25.51 23.53 -35.79
CA ASP A 454 -26.47 23.56 -34.67
C ASP A 454 -26.10 24.54 -33.56
N CYS A 455 -25.27 25.56 -33.85
CA CYS A 455 -24.75 26.51 -32.86
C CYS A 455 -24.11 25.85 -31.63
N ILE A 456 -23.51 24.67 -31.79
CA ILE A 456 -22.80 23.96 -30.70
C ILE A 456 -21.48 24.71 -30.41
N PRO A 457 -21.23 25.18 -29.17
CA PRO A 457 -20.05 25.97 -28.81
C PRO A 457 -18.73 25.39 -29.31
N LEU A 458 -18.48 24.10 -29.07
CA LEU A 458 -17.23 23.46 -29.50
C LEU A 458 -17.09 23.42 -31.04
N ALA A 459 -18.17 23.14 -31.77
CA ALA A 459 -18.16 23.15 -33.24
C ALA A 459 -17.91 24.56 -33.79
N VAL A 460 -18.53 25.57 -33.17
CA VAL A 460 -18.33 26.99 -33.48
C VAL A 460 -16.88 27.40 -33.25
N SER A 461 -16.28 27.02 -32.11
CA SER A 461 -14.87 27.31 -31.79
C SER A 461 -13.88 26.62 -32.73
N LEU A 462 -14.15 25.37 -33.13
CA LEU A 462 -13.31 24.67 -34.12
C LEU A 462 -13.34 25.39 -35.48
N LEU A 463 -14.52 25.84 -35.93
CA LEU A 463 -14.69 26.50 -37.22
C LEU A 463 -14.26 27.98 -37.23
N SER A 464 -14.27 28.66 -36.08
CA SER A 464 -13.89 30.07 -35.99
C SER A 464 -12.41 30.28 -36.32
N ARG A 465 -11.50 29.43 -35.81
CA ARG A 465 -10.06 29.57 -36.11
C ARG A 465 -9.73 29.21 -37.55
N VAL A 466 -10.42 28.20 -38.10
CA VAL A 466 -10.42 27.86 -39.53
C VAL A 466 -10.82 29.06 -40.41
N SER A 467 -11.73 29.92 -39.94
CA SER A 467 -12.21 31.08 -40.69
C SER A 467 -11.19 32.23 -40.82
N ARG A 468 -10.11 32.22 -40.03
CA ARG A 468 -9.01 33.20 -40.17
C ARG A 468 -8.35 33.16 -41.55
N GLN A 469 -8.43 32.03 -42.24
CA GLN A 469 -7.82 31.82 -43.56
C GLN A 469 -8.84 31.74 -44.71
N LYS A 470 -10.14 31.66 -44.42
CA LYS A 470 -11.18 31.37 -45.44
C LYS A 470 -12.45 32.16 -45.15
N SER A 471 -13.11 32.66 -46.21
CA SER A 471 -14.39 33.34 -46.05
C SER A 471 -15.49 32.40 -45.54
N PRO A 472 -16.50 32.91 -44.79
CA PRO A 472 -17.64 32.12 -44.32
C PRO A 472 -18.36 31.35 -45.43
N THR A 473 -18.51 31.94 -46.62
CA THR A 473 -19.10 31.30 -47.80
C THR A 473 -18.33 30.04 -48.23
N THR A 474 -17.00 30.13 -48.25
CA THR A 474 -16.13 28.99 -48.60
C THR A 474 -16.22 27.90 -47.54
N LEU A 475 -16.31 28.29 -46.27
CA LEU A 475 -16.39 27.38 -45.15
C LEU A 475 -17.73 26.62 -45.13
N LEU A 476 -18.85 27.30 -45.37
CA LEU A 476 -20.18 26.71 -45.54
C LEU A 476 -20.21 25.66 -46.64
N LYS A 477 -19.65 25.97 -47.82
CA LYS A 477 -19.57 25.01 -48.92
C LYS A 477 -18.77 23.76 -48.53
N ARG A 478 -17.59 23.94 -47.93
CA ARG A 478 -16.75 22.83 -47.45
C ARG A 478 -17.43 22.00 -46.37
N TRP A 479 -18.16 22.64 -45.47
CA TRP A 479 -18.90 21.95 -44.43
C TRP A 479 -19.96 21.00 -45.01
N ARG A 480 -20.75 21.48 -45.98
CA ARG A 480 -21.77 20.66 -46.65
C ARG A 480 -21.17 19.51 -47.45
N GLU A 481 -20.07 19.77 -48.16
CA GLU A 481 -19.32 18.75 -48.90
C GLU A 481 -18.80 17.66 -47.95
N GLN A 482 -18.19 18.06 -46.84
CA GLN A 482 -17.62 17.14 -45.86
C GLN A 482 -18.69 16.31 -45.16
N ARG A 483 -19.77 16.93 -44.69
CA ARG A 483 -20.92 16.24 -44.09
C ARG A 483 -21.49 15.20 -45.06
N THR A 484 -21.63 15.54 -46.33
CA THR A 484 -22.13 14.62 -47.38
C THR A 484 -21.16 13.46 -47.62
N SER A 485 -19.85 13.73 -47.63
CA SER A 485 -18.82 12.71 -47.79
C SER A 485 -18.83 11.71 -46.63
N MET A 486 -18.88 12.19 -45.39
CA MET A 486 -18.93 11.33 -44.19
C MET A 486 -20.23 10.51 -44.15
N LEU A 487 -21.37 11.08 -44.53
CA LEU A 487 -22.64 10.34 -44.65
C LEU A 487 -22.57 9.21 -45.68
N LYS A 488 -21.82 9.38 -46.77
CA LYS A 488 -21.61 8.33 -47.80
C LYS A 488 -20.64 7.25 -47.34
N ALA A 489 -19.61 7.61 -46.58
CA ALA A 489 -18.59 6.68 -46.10
C ALA A 489 -19.09 5.75 -44.98
N VAL A 490 -20.04 6.19 -44.15
CA VAL A 490 -20.45 5.48 -42.92
C VAL A 490 -21.61 4.47 -43.13
N GLY A 491 -22.18 4.35 -44.33
CA GLY A 491 -23.34 3.47 -44.57
C GLY A 491 -24.61 3.93 -43.85
N HIS A 492 -25.78 3.45 -44.26
CA HIS A 492 -27.13 3.93 -43.88
C HIS A 492 -27.46 3.93 -42.36
N SER A 493 -26.83 4.80 -41.57
CA SER A 493 -27.24 5.18 -40.21
C SER A 493 -27.34 6.70 -40.12
N THR A 494 -28.38 7.25 -40.75
CA THR A 494 -28.58 8.68 -41.02
C THR A 494 -28.86 9.56 -39.80
N SER A 495 -28.70 9.11 -38.54
CA SER A 495 -29.08 9.92 -37.36
C SER A 495 -27.99 10.24 -36.33
N ARG A 496 -26.70 9.91 -36.55
CA ARG A 496 -25.68 10.02 -35.48
C ARG A 496 -24.40 10.81 -35.76
N LEU A 497 -24.21 11.41 -36.93
CA LEU A 497 -23.07 12.33 -37.11
C LEU A 497 -23.36 13.63 -36.36
N ASN A 498 -22.55 13.93 -35.34
CA ASN A 498 -22.71 15.18 -34.59
C ASN A 498 -21.92 16.31 -35.27
N SER A 499 -22.39 17.55 -35.11
CA SER A 499 -21.77 18.74 -35.71
C SER A 499 -20.33 19.00 -35.22
N VAL A 500 -19.93 18.39 -34.09
CA VAL A 500 -18.56 18.42 -33.57
C VAL A 500 -17.62 17.55 -34.42
N GLU A 501 -18.00 16.31 -34.75
CA GLU A 501 -17.19 15.38 -35.56
C GLU A 501 -16.91 15.95 -36.96
N VAL A 502 -17.94 16.52 -37.61
CA VAL A 502 -17.78 17.18 -38.91
C VAL A 502 -16.84 18.39 -38.80
N SER A 503 -16.91 19.15 -37.70
CA SER A 503 -16.04 20.31 -37.48
C SER A 503 -14.60 19.91 -37.18
N VAL A 504 -14.38 18.86 -36.39
CA VAL A 504 -13.04 18.27 -36.14
C VAL A 504 -12.41 17.83 -37.46
N GLU A 505 -13.17 17.11 -38.29
CA GLU A 505 -12.71 16.65 -39.60
C GLU A 505 -12.34 17.81 -40.55
N ILE A 506 -13.11 18.89 -40.54
CA ILE A 506 -12.79 20.10 -41.34
C ILE A 506 -11.50 20.75 -40.84
N SER A 507 -11.30 20.82 -39.53
CA SER A 507 -10.05 21.34 -38.93
C SER A 507 -8.85 20.46 -39.28
N ILE A 508 -8.99 19.13 -39.21
CA ILE A 508 -7.92 18.17 -39.57
C ILE A 508 -7.54 18.31 -41.06
N LYS A 509 -8.52 18.50 -41.96
CA LYS A 509 -8.24 18.72 -43.40
C LYS A 509 -7.56 20.06 -43.73
N GLN A 510 -7.32 20.93 -42.75
CA GLN A 510 -6.53 22.14 -42.94
C GLN A 510 -5.04 21.93 -42.67
N LEU A 511 -4.72 20.86 -41.96
CA LEU A 511 -3.35 20.44 -41.71
C LEU A 511 -2.69 20.14 -43.05
N LYS A 512 -1.49 20.69 -43.24
CA LYS A 512 -0.77 20.67 -44.52
C LYS A 512 0.21 19.51 -44.56
N GLU A 513 0.73 19.12 -43.41
CA GLU A 513 1.76 18.11 -43.30
C GLU A 513 1.14 16.77 -42.85
N PRO A 514 1.45 15.65 -43.53
CA PRO A 514 1.01 14.32 -43.10
C PRO A 514 1.45 13.98 -41.67
N ASP A 515 2.57 14.54 -41.23
CA ASP A 515 3.13 14.31 -39.89
C ASP A 515 2.33 15.03 -38.78
N GLU A 516 1.58 16.10 -39.09
CA GLU A 516 0.64 16.72 -38.14
C GLU A 516 -0.49 15.74 -37.78
N ILE A 517 -1.00 15.00 -38.77
CA ILE A 517 -2.07 14.01 -38.56
C ILE A 517 -1.54 12.83 -37.74
N LYS A 518 -0.30 12.39 -38.01
CA LYS A 518 0.34 11.32 -37.22
C LYS A 518 0.57 11.74 -35.78
N LEU A 519 1.08 12.95 -35.55
CA LEU A 519 1.25 13.50 -34.20
C LEU A 519 -0.10 13.61 -33.47
N LEU A 520 -1.13 14.11 -34.15
CA LEU A 520 -2.48 14.21 -33.60
C LEU A 520 -3.03 12.84 -33.17
N GLY A 521 -2.87 11.81 -34.01
CA GLY A 521 -3.27 10.45 -33.68
C GLY A 521 -2.45 9.86 -32.52
N LEU A 522 -1.14 10.15 -32.43
CA LEU A 522 -0.30 9.73 -31.31
C LEU A 522 -0.76 10.36 -29.99
N LEU A 523 -0.96 11.68 -29.98
CA LEU A 523 -1.41 12.43 -28.80
C LEU A 523 -2.78 11.95 -28.29
N SER A 524 -3.60 11.36 -29.16
CA SER A 524 -4.89 10.80 -28.75
C SER A 524 -4.77 9.62 -27.78
N PHE A 525 -3.62 8.95 -27.73
CA PHE A 525 -3.33 7.87 -26.77
C PHE A 525 -2.82 8.37 -25.41
N LEU A 526 -2.55 9.69 -25.27
CA LEU A 526 -2.03 10.30 -24.05
C LEU A 526 -3.18 11.00 -23.30
N PRO A 527 -3.77 10.35 -22.27
CA PRO A 527 -4.96 10.88 -21.59
C PRO A 527 -4.71 12.24 -20.91
N ARG A 528 -3.49 12.49 -20.42
CA ARG A 528 -3.15 13.77 -19.77
C ARG A 528 -2.55 14.80 -20.72
N GLY A 529 -2.28 14.42 -21.96
CA GLY A 529 -1.42 15.19 -22.83
C GLY A 529 0.04 15.17 -22.37
N ILE A 530 0.81 16.18 -22.76
CA ILE A 530 2.25 16.26 -22.46
C ILE A 530 2.54 17.53 -21.67
N LEU A 531 3.13 17.38 -20.49
CA LEU A 531 3.64 18.48 -19.67
C LEU A 531 5.00 18.93 -20.22
N ASN A 532 5.24 20.24 -20.28
CA ASN A 532 6.47 20.82 -20.84
C ASN A 532 6.75 20.25 -22.25
N TRP A 533 5.71 20.23 -23.07
CA TRP A 533 5.71 19.56 -24.37
C TRP A 533 6.82 20.05 -25.31
N GLU A 534 7.26 21.30 -25.19
CA GLU A 534 8.36 21.89 -25.96
C GLU A 534 9.67 21.11 -25.79
N THR A 535 9.99 20.68 -24.55
CA THR A 535 11.20 19.90 -24.27
C THR A 535 10.94 18.40 -24.44
N GLU A 536 9.82 17.90 -23.91
CA GLU A 536 9.54 16.47 -23.87
C GLU A 536 9.36 15.85 -25.26
N LEU A 537 8.65 16.51 -26.19
CA LEU A 537 8.47 15.98 -27.54
C LEU A 537 9.77 15.92 -28.35
N THR A 538 10.77 16.73 -28.00
CA THR A 538 12.09 16.68 -28.64
C THR A 538 12.97 15.56 -28.11
N GLU A 539 12.77 15.16 -26.84
CA GLU A 539 13.48 14.03 -26.23
C GLU A 539 12.84 12.68 -26.61
N MET A 540 11.54 12.65 -26.87
CA MET A 540 10.83 11.45 -27.31
C MET A 540 11.13 11.18 -28.80
N ASP A 541 11.85 10.10 -29.09
CA ASP A 541 12.07 9.63 -30.47
C ASP A 541 10.79 9.03 -31.05
N ILE A 542 9.85 9.89 -31.44
CA ILE A 542 8.57 9.53 -32.05
C ILE A 542 8.65 9.42 -33.58
N GLY A 543 9.81 9.70 -34.17
CA GLY A 543 10.03 9.54 -35.60
C GLY A 543 9.49 10.64 -36.51
N LEU A 544 9.11 11.78 -35.94
CA LEU A 544 8.56 12.93 -36.67
C LEU A 544 9.61 14.04 -36.77
N GLN A 545 9.65 14.73 -37.91
CA GLN A 545 10.52 15.89 -38.09
C GLN A 545 9.85 17.14 -37.52
N ASN A 546 10.63 17.99 -36.83
CA ASN A 546 10.19 19.27 -36.26
C ASN A 546 8.88 19.20 -35.44
N PRO A 547 8.80 18.38 -34.37
CA PRO A 547 7.57 18.18 -33.60
C PRO A 547 6.97 19.48 -33.04
N ILE A 548 7.79 20.49 -32.73
CA ILE A 548 7.34 21.79 -32.24
C ILE A 548 6.49 22.52 -33.30
N GLU A 549 6.97 22.57 -34.55
CA GLU A 549 6.25 23.22 -35.67
C GLU A 549 4.92 22.50 -35.97
N LEU A 550 4.91 21.16 -35.85
CA LEU A 550 3.68 20.37 -35.97
C LEU A 550 2.67 20.72 -34.87
N VAL A 551 3.11 20.89 -33.61
CA VAL A 551 2.23 21.31 -32.51
C VAL A 551 1.66 22.71 -32.75
N GLU A 552 2.46 23.65 -33.25
CA GLU A 552 1.97 25.00 -33.60
C GLU A 552 0.85 24.94 -34.63
N GLY A 553 0.97 24.08 -35.64
CA GLY A 553 -0.09 23.81 -36.62
C GLY A 553 -1.36 23.23 -36.00
N LEU A 554 -1.22 22.27 -35.08
CA LEU A 554 -2.35 21.67 -34.36
C LEU A 554 -3.06 22.64 -33.38
N LEU A 555 -2.30 23.50 -32.71
CA LEU A 555 -2.81 24.60 -31.87
C LEU A 555 -3.55 25.64 -32.72
N ALA A 556 -2.99 26.00 -33.88
CA ALA A 556 -3.64 26.89 -34.84
C ALA A 556 -4.97 26.31 -35.37
N ALA A 557 -5.06 24.99 -35.52
CA ALA A 557 -6.28 24.27 -35.90
C ALA A 557 -7.29 24.08 -34.76
N SER A 558 -6.97 24.48 -33.52
CA SER A 558 -7.78 24.29 -32.28
C SER A 558 -8.06 22.83 -31.93
N LEU A 559 -7.23 21.91 -32.42
CA LEU A 559 -7.35 20.49 -32.08
C LEU A 559 -6.68 20.18 -30.73
N LEU A 560 -5.75 21.04 -30.31
CA LEU A 560 -5.05 21.00 -29.02
C LEU A 560 -5.23 22.32 -28.25
N GLN A 561 -4.98 22.27 -26.95
CA GLN A 561 -4.93 23.42 -26.05
C GLN A 561 -3.66 23.36 -25.21
N ASP A 562 -3.00 24.50 -25.02
CA ASP A 562 -1.94 24.65 -24.02
C ASP A 562 -2.54 25.30 -22.77
N THR A 563 -2.56 24.54 -21.66
CA THR A 563 -3.03 25.03 -20.36
C THR A 563 -1.95 24.81 -19.32
N ASN A 564 -1.31 25.88 -18.87
CA ASN A 564 -0.24 25.85 -17.87
C ASN A 564 0.91 24.89 -18.23
N GLY A 565 1.30 24.83 -19.51
CA GLY A 565 2.39 23.97 -19.99
C GLY A 565 1.97 22.53 -20.29
N TRP A 566 0.69 22.19 -20.12
CA TRP A 566 0.12 20.92 -20.59
C TRP A 566 -0.48 21.09 -21.98
N LEU A 567 0.03 20.33 -22.94
CA LEU A 567 -0.55 20.19 -24.26
C LEU A 567 -1.64 19.12 -24.25
N GLN A 568 -2.90 19.52 -24.28
CA GLN A 568 -4.05 18.64 -24.08
C GLN A 568 -5.02 18.64 -25.26
N MET A 569 -5.70 17.51 -25.45
CA MET A 569 -6.80 17.37 -26.39
C MET A 569 -8.11 17.29 -25.62
N LEU A 570 -9.14 18.01 -26.06
CA LEU A 570 -10.46 17.90 -25.45
C LEU A 570 -11.04 16.50 -25.68
N SER A 571 -11.63 15.89 -24.65
CA SER A 571 -12.26 14.56 -24.67
C SER A 571 -13.02 14.21 -25.96
N PRO A 572 -13.96 15.05 -26.47
CA PRO A 572 -14.72 14.69 -27.66
C PRO A 572 -13.85 14.64 -28.93
N VAL A 573 -12.83 15.49 -29.00
CA VAL A 573 -11.85 15.51 -30.10
C VAL A 573 -10.94 14.29 -29.98
N GLN A 574 -10.43 14.00 -28.78
CA GLN A 574 -9.59 12.84 -28.49
C GLN A 574 -10.26 11.52 -28.88
N HIS A 575 -11.51 11.31 -28.47
CA HIS A 575 -12.24 10.10 -28.79
C HIS A 575 -12.48 9.93 -30.30
N TYR A 576 -12.81 11.02 -31.02
CA TYR A 576 -12.95 10.99 -32.48
C TYR A 576 -11.61 10.68 -33.17
N VAL A 577 -10.55 11.39 -32.79
CA VAL A 577 -9.21 11.22 -33.36
C VAL A 577 -8.68 9.82 -33.10
N LYS A 578 -8.77 9.30 -31.87
CA LYS A 578 -8.33 7.94 -31.53
C LYS A 578 -9.06 6.90 -32.37
N ARG A 579 -10.38 7.06 -32.56
CA ARG A 579 -11.21 6.13 -33.35
C ARG A 579 -10.91 6.16 -34.86
N VAL A 580 -10.74 7.36 -35.43
CA VAL A 580 -10.65 7.54 -36.90
C VAL A 580 -9.21 7.57 -37.40
N TYR A 581 -8.31 8.24 -36.67
CA TYR A 581 -6.91 8.48 -37.06
C TYR A 581 -5.88 7.72 -36.22
N GLY A 582 -6.26 7.17 -35.06
CA GLY A 582 -5.35 6.43 -34.19
C GLY A 582 -4.63 5.27 -34.88
N GLN A 583 -5.31 4.58 -35.82
CA GLN A 583 -4.69 3.51 -36.62
C GLN A 583 -3.55 4.01 -37.53
N GLY A 584 -3.61 5.26 -37.98
CA GLY A 584 -2.58 5.87 -38.82
C GLY A 584 -1.30 6.23 -38.07
N SER A 585 -1.34 6.24 -36.74
CA SER A 585 -0.23 6.62 -35.84
C SER A 585 0.36 5.44 -35.07
N ILE A 586 0.07 4.21 -35.51
CA ILE A 586 0.51 2.98 -34.85
C ILE A 586 2.05 2.88 -34.84
N GLU A 587 2.74 3.34 -35.89
CA GLU A 587 4.20 3.29 -35.95
C GLU A 587 4.82 4.27 -34.95
N GLU A 588 4.29 5.48 -34.86
CA GLU A 588 4.69 6.49 -33.89
C GLU A 588 4.41 6.02 -32.46
N LEU A 589 3.27 5.35 -32.22
CA LEU A 589 2.95 4.74 -30.93
C LEU A 589 3.96 3.64 -30.56
N ARG A 590 4.39 2.83 -31.54
CA ARG A 590 5.44 1.81 -31.33
C ARG A 590 6.77 2.45 -30.96
N ARG A 591 7.15 3.54 -31.63
CA ARG A 591 8.38 4.28 -31.32
C ARG A 591 8.34 4.92 -29.93
N LEU A 592 7.23 5.55 -29.58
CA LEU A 592 6.99 6.09 -28.24
C LEU A 592 7.08 4.99 -27.17
N THR A 593 6.50 3.81 -27.44
CA THR A 593 6.61 2.67 -26.55
C THR A 593 8.05 2.22 -26.38
N GLY A 594 8.83 2.16 -27.48
CA GLY A 594 10.27 1.88 -27.44
C GLY A 594 11.07 2.92 -26.64
N CYS A 595 10.69 4.20 -26.71
CA CYS A 595 11.27 5.26 -25.88
C CYS A 595 11.00 5.01 -24.40
N PHE A 596 9.75 4.70 -24.02
CA PHE A 596 9.42 4.33 -22.64
C PHE A 596 10.14 3.05 -22.20
N THR A 597 10.25 2.03 -23.06
CA THR A 597 11.05 0.83 -22.77
C THR A 597 12.49 1.20 -22.46
N SER A 598 13.11 2.10 -23.22
CA SER A 598 14.50 2.51 -22.97
C SER A 598 14.65 3.22 -21.63
N TRP A 599 13.72 4.13 -21.28
CA TRP A 599 13.70 4.81 -19.99
C TRP A 599 13.50 3.82 -18.83
N ILE A 600 12.57 2.89 -18.99
CA ILE A 600 12.26 1.84 -18.02
C ILE A 600 13.45 0.88 -17.86
N ASN A 601 14.27 0.66 -18.88
CA ASN A 601 15.44 -0.21 -18.80
C ASN A 601 16.68 0.52 -18.24
N ALA A 602 16.80 1.83 -18.48
CA ALA A 602 17.94 2.62 -18.02
C ALA A 602 18.03 2.68 -16.48
N ARG A 603 16.89 2.82 -15.76
CA ARG A 603 16.63 2.82 -14.27
C ARG A 603 17.62 3.51 -13.33
N GLN A 604 18.77 3.99 -13.78
CA GLN A 604 19.84 4.50 -12.95
C GLN A 604 19.75 6.02 -12.88
N GLY A 605 19.45 6.52 -11.69
CA GLY A 605 19.46 7.96 -11.38
C GLY A 605 18.11 8.48 -10.87
N LYS A 606 18.18 9.36 -9.87
CA LYS A 606 17.01 9.98 -9.22
C LYS A 606 16.13 10.73 -10.23
N GLN A 607 16.74 11.45 -11.17
CA GLN A 607 16.03 12.24 -12.20
C GLN A 607 15.19 11.36 -13.15
N VAL A 608 15.72 10.20 -13.58
CA VAL A 608 14.98 9.28 -14.45
C VAL A 608 13.79 8.66 -13.71
N MET A 609 13.95 8.36 -12.42
CA MET A 609 12.86 7.83 -11.59
C MET A 609 11.78 8.87 -11.34
N GLU A 610 12.13 10.13 -11.04
CA GLU A 610 11.17 11.22 -10.89
C GLU A 610 10.36 11.42 -12.19
N LYS A 611 11.04 11.42 -13.34
CA LYS A 611 10.42 11.52 -14.67
C LYS A 611 9.47 10.34 -14.97
N LEU A 612 9.88 9.10 -14.68
CA LEU A 612 9.04 7.90 -14.86
C LEU A 612 7.81 7.90 -13.95
N LEU A 613 7.92 8.44 -12.73
CA LEU A 613 6.83 8.56 -11.77
C LEU A 613 5.92 9.75 -12.07
N GLU A 614 6.41 10.76 -12.79
CA GLU A 614 5.64 11.91 -13.28
C GLU A 614 4.72 11.52 -14.44
N GLN A 615 5.23 10.71 -15.36
CA GLN A 615 4.54 10.28 -16.58
C GLN A 615 3.73 8.99 -16.42
N THR A 616 3.45 8.54 -15.19
CA THR A 616 2.85 7.22 -14.94
C THR A 616 1.55 6.98 -15.72
N ASN A 617 0.63 7.94 -15.75
CA ASN A 617 -0.66 7.75 -16.45
C ASN A 617 -0.47 7.62 -17.97
N ASN A 618 0.44 8.41 -18.55
CA ASN A 618 0.78 8.34 -19.96
C ASN A 618 1.48 7.02 -20.31
N ILE A 619 2.45 6.60 -19.49
CA ILE A 619 3.17 5.33 -19.68
C ILE A 619 2.21 4.14 -19.55
N CYS A 620 1.37 4.10 -18.51
CA CYS A 620 0.36 3.04 -18.35
C CYS A 620 -0.57 2.97 -19.56
N ALA A 621 -1.12 4.11 -20.00
CA ALA A 621 -2.04 4.15 -21.15
C ALA A 621 -1.37 3.64 -22.45
N VAL A 622 -0.16 4.09 -22.73
CA VAL A 622 0.61 3.67 -23.92
C VAL A 622 0.98 2.19 -23.86
N LEU A 623 1.39 1.69 -22.69
CA LEU A 623 1.74 0.28 -22.52
C LEU A 623 0.51 -0.64 -22.61
N ILE A 624 -0.64 -0.25 -22.04
CA ILE A 624 -1.91 -0.99 -22.16
C ILE A 624 -2.34 -1.04 -23.62
N GLU A 625 -2.36 0.11 -24.31
CA GLU A 625 -2.74 0.14 -25.72
C GLU A 625 -1.75 -0.64 -26.61
N GLY A 626 -0.44 -0.51 -26.34
CA GLY A 626 0.59 -1.28 -27.02
C GLY A 626 0.44 -2.79 -26.84
N LEU A 627 -0.02 -3.25 -25.68
CA LEU A 627 -0.37 -4.65 -25.44
C LEU A 627 -1.56 -5.08 -26.30
N HIS A 628 -2.62 -4.28 -26.38
CA HIS A 628 -3.80 -4.60 -27.22
C HIS A 628 -3.49 -4.61 -28.73
N ILE A 629 -2.58 -3.76 -29.20
CA ILE A 629 -2.29 -3.60 -30.64
C ILE A 629 -1.18 -4.53 -31.13
N PHE A 630 -0.04 -4.58 -30.43
CA PHE A 630 1.16 -5.29 -30.89
C PHE A 630 1.40 -6.63 -30.19
N ALA A 631 1.10 -6.69 -28.89
CA ALA A 631 1.27 -7.85 -28.02
C ALA A 631 2.63 -8.59 -28.15
N THR A 632 3.74 -7.90 -28.45
CA THR A 632 5.05 -8.58 -28.59
C THR A 632 5.63 -8.98 -27.23
N SER A 633 6.57 -9.94 -27.23
CA SER A 633 7.27 -10.38 -26.01
C SER A 633 7.91 -9.22 -25.26
N ASP A 634 8.52 -8.29 -25.99
CA ASP A 634 9.29 -7.18 -25.42
C ASP A 634 8.38 -6.11 -24.80
N HIS A 635 7.21 -5.87 -25.42
CA HIS A 635 6.19 -5.00 -24.87
C HIS A 635 5.63 -5.56 -23.57
N TRP A 636 5.38 -6.87 -23.54
CA TRP A 636 4.94 -7.53 -22.32
C TRP A 636 5.99 -7.45 -21.21
N VAL A 637 7.25 -7.75 -21.51
CA VAL A 637 8.34 -7.65 -20.54
C VAL A 637 8.45 -6.23 -20.01
N THR A 638 8.42 -5.22 -20.88
CA THR A 638 8.44 -3.81 -20.48
C THR A 638 7.28 -3.49 -19.54
N THR A 639 6.07 -3.90 -19.90
CA THR A 639 4.84 -3.58 -19.15
C THR A 639 4.85 -4.22 -17.77
N TYR A 640 5.21 -5.49 -17.69
CA TYR A 640 5.39 -6.20 -16.42
C TYR A 640 6.50 -5.58 -15.56
N THR A 641 7.60 -5.20 -16.20
CA THR A 641 8.78 -4.61 -15.54
C THR A 641 8.46 -3.22 -15.01
N TYR A 642 7.65 -2.42 -15.71
CA TYR A 642 7.15 -1.14 -15.22
C TYR A 642 6.14 -1.30 -14.09
N SER A 643 5.20 -2.24 -14.21
CA SER A 643 4.23 -2.51 -13.14
C SER A 643 4.92 -2.91 -11.82
N LYS A 644 6.01 -3.70 -11.90
CA LYS A 644 6.88 -3.97 -10.74
C LYS A 644 7.61 -2.75 -10.21
N LEU A 645 8.09 -1.88 -11.11
CA LEU A 645 8.76 -0.64 -10.71
C LEU A 645 7.79 0.25 -9.91
N LEU A 646 6.54 0.36 -10.35
CA LEU A 646 5.50 1.08 -9.62
C LEU A 646 5.33 0.51 -8.22
N LEU A 647 5.13 -0.81 -8.09
CA LEU A 647 4.96 -1.46 -6.79
C LEU A 647 6.12 -1.15 -5.83
N ASN A 648 7.35 -1.25 -6.32
CA ASN A 648 8.54 -0.97 -5.51
C ASN A 648 8.60 0.50 -5.04
N ASN A 649 7.93 1.43 -5.74
CA ASN A 649 7.84 2.84 -5.37
C ASN A 649 6.51 3.19 -4.68
N ASN A 650 5.83 2.19 -4.09
CA ASN A 650 4.53 2.34 -3.44
C ASN A 650 3.43 2.95 -4.35
N LYS A 651 3.53 2.77 -5.67
CA LYS A 651 2.49 3.08 -6.64
C LYS A 651 1.99 1.78 -7.27
N SER A 652 0.79 1.77 -7.85
CA SER A 652 0.33 0.64 -8.65
C SER A 652 -0.82 1.02 -9.56
N ASP A 653 -1.01 0.20 -10.59
CA ASP A 653 -2.10 0.32 -11.55
C ASP A 653 -2.72 -1.06 -11.75
N ILE A 654 -3.99 -1.20 -11.34
CA ILE A 654 -4.73 -2.46 -11.43
C ILE A 654 -4.99 -2.83 -12.89
N GLU A 655 -5.35 -1.86 -13.74
CA GLU A 655 -5.70 -2.10 -15.14
C GLU A 655 -4.48 -2.59 -15.92
N LEU A 656 -3.31 -1.98 -15.67
CA LEU A 656 -2.03 -2.44 -16.20
C LEU A 656 -1.75 -3.90 -15.78
N ALA A 657 -1.92 -4.22 -14.49
CA ALA A 657 -1.68 -5.57 -13.97
C ALA A 657 -2.66 -6.62 -14.53
N GLU A 658 -3.95 -6.27 -14.67
CA GLU A 658 -4.95 -7.15 -15.26
C GLU A 658 -4.73 -7.36 -16.76
N THR A 659 -4.36 -6.30 -17.50
CA THR A 659 -4.12 -6.35 -18.95
C THR A 659 -2.93 -7.24 -19.28
N ILE A 660 -1.85 -7.19 -18.47
CA ILE A 660 -0.70 -8.10 -18.57
C ILE A 660 -1.12 -9.58 -18.58
N LEU A 661 -2.13 -9.95 -17.78
CA LEU A 661 -2.63 -11.32 -17.67
C LEU A 661 -3.61 -11.68 -18.79
N LYS A 662 -4.47 -10.73 -19.21
CA LYS A 662 -5.47 -10.93 -20.26
C LYS A 662 -4.84 -11.07 -21.66
N GLU A 663 -3.89 -10.20 -22.00
CA GLU A 663 -3.35 -10.07 -23.36
C GLU A 663 -2.22 -11.04 -23.67
N LYS A 664 -1.46 -11.46 -22.65
CA LYS A 664 -0.52 -12.55 -22.87
C LYS A 664 -1.37 -13.82 -22.97
N GLN A 665 -1.40 -14.45 -24.15
CA GLN A 665 -1.93 -15.80 -24.38
C GLN A 665 -1.11 -16.86 -23.62
N LEU A 666 -0.93 -16.65 -22.32
CA LEU A 666 -0.27 -17.56 -21.42
C LEU A 666 -1.12 -18.82 -21.37
N LYS A 667 -0.46 -19.97 -21.47
CA LYS A 667 -1.10 -21.21 -21.05
C LYS A 667 -1.50 -21.03 -19.58
N PRO A 668 -2.75 -21.32 -19.18
CA PRO A 668 -3.21 -21.14 -17.81
C PRO A 668 -2.27 -21.76 -16.78
N GLU A 669 -1.63 -22.88 -17.13
CA GLU A 669 -0.72 -23.67 -16.29
C GLU A 669 0.76 -23.24 -16.36
N SER A 670 1.09 -22.12 -17.02
CA SER A 670 2.50 -21.69 -17.19
C SER A 670 3.07 -20.99 -15.95
N ILE A 671 4.38 -21.16 -15.70
CA ILE A 671 5.09 -20.46 -14.61
C ILE A 671 4.98 -18.94 -14.76
N SER A 672 5.02 -18.41 -15.98
CA SER A 672 4.81 -16.98 -16.22
C SER A 672 3.42 -16.50 -15.80
N THR A 673 2.40 -17.35 -15.85
CA THR A 673 1.05 -17.06 -15.33
C THR A 673 1.09 -16.93 -13.82
N ALA A 674 1.73 -17.88 -13.15
CA ALA A 674 1.87 -17.86 -11.69
C ALA A 674 2.63 -16.60 -11.21
N ASP A 675 3.71 -16.20 -11.89
CA ASP A 675 4.46 -14.96 -11.58
C ASP A 675 3.63 -13.68 -11.77
N CYS A 676 2.71 -13.67 -12.74
CA CYS A 676 1.75 -12.58 -12.93
C CYS A 676 0.70 -12.55 -11.83
N LEU A 677 0.19 -13.72 -11.45
CA LEU A 677 -0.80 -13.87 -10.39
C LEU A 677 -0.23 -13.43 -9.03
N VAL A 678 1.03 -13.78 -8.71
CA VAL A 678 1.71 -13.27 -7.50
C VAL A 678 1.86 -11.75 -7.53
N HIS A 679 2.26 -11.18 -8.68
CA HIS A 679 2.37 -9.73 -8.87
C HIS A 679 1.02 -9.03 -8.70
N MET A 680 -0.03 -9.58 -9.31
CA MET A 680 -1.40 -9.09 -9.19
C MET A 680 -1.91 -9.20 -7.74
N GLY A 681 -1.57 -10.28 -7.03
CA GLY A 681 -1.84 -10.42 -5.60
C GLY A 681 -1.24 -9.26 -4.79
N ALA A 682 0.01 -8.87 -5.08
CA ALA A 682 0.65 -7.72 -4.43
C ALA A 682 -0.03 -6.38 -4.81
N VAL A 683 -0.42 -6.18 -6.07
CA VAL A 683 -1.19 -5.00 -6.52
C VAL A 683 -2.52 -4.91 -5.78
N TYR A 684 -3.29 -6.00 -5.73
CA TYR A 684 -4.56 -6.02 -5.01
C TYR A 684 -4.38 -5.81 -3.50
N GLU A 685 -3.30 -6.32 -2.91
CA GLU A 685 -2.96 -6.06 -1.51
C GLU A 685 -2.75 -4.56 -1.26
N MET A 686 -1.99 -3.86 -2.12
CA MET A 686 -1.79 -2.40 -2.03
C MET A 686 -3.09 -1.60 -2.15
N HIS A 687 -4.07 -2.15 -2.88
CA HIS A 687 -5.40 -1.55 -3.05
C HIS A 687 -6.44 -2.06 -2.03
N PHE A 688 -6.01 -2.75 -0.96
CA PHE A 688 -6.86 -3.28 0.11
C PHE A 688 -7.94 -4.28 -0.36
N LYS A 689 -7.77 -4.86 -1.55
CA LYS A 689 -8.62 -5.91 -2.10
C LYS A 689 -8.16 -7.28 -1.60
N LEU A 690 -8.28 -7.50 -0.28
CA LEU A 690 -7.68 -8.65 0.40
C LEU A 690 -8.17 -10.01 -0.13
N LYS A 691 -9.44 -10.10 -0.57
CA LYS A 691 -10.02 -11.34 -1.09
C LYS A 691 -9.52 -11.68 -2.49
N GLU A 692 -9.48 -10.69 -3.38
CA GLU A 692 -8.96 -10.84 -4.74
C GLU A 692 -7.47 -11.12 -4.72
N ALA A 693 -6.75 -10.46 -3.83
CA ALA A 693 -5.34 -10.67 -3.61
C ALA A 693 -5.07 -12.11 -3.09
N GLN A 694 -5.91 -12.62 -2.19
CA GLN A 694 -5.83 -14.00 -1.70
C GLN A 694 -6.10 -14.99 -2.82
N ALA A 695 -7.18 -14.80 -3.59
CA ALA A 695 -7.55 -15.65 -4.71
C ALA A 695 -6.43 -15.70 -5.78
N ALA A 696 -5.79 -14.57 -6.08
CA ALA A 696 -4.66 -14.52 -7.00
C ALA A 696 -3.46 -15.33 -6.48
N SER A 697 -3.17 -15.26 -5.17
CA SER A 697 -2.08 -16.02 -4.55
C SER A 697 -2.38 -17.52 -4.46
N GLU A 698 -3.64 -17.90 -4.25
CA GLU A 698 -4.10 -19.30 -4.28
C GLU A 698 -3.99 -19.90 -5.70
N ALA A 699 -4.45 -19.18 -6.72
CA ALA A 699 -4.31 -19.60 -8.11
C ALA A 699 -2.84 -19.75 -8.54
N ALA A 700 -1.95 -18.86 -8.06
CA ALA A 700 -0.52 -19.00 -8.30
C ALA A 700 0.07 -20.24 -7.61
N LEU A 701 -0.37 -20.53 -6.38
CA LEU A 701 0.09 -21.67 -5.60
C LEU A 701 -0.20 -23.00 -6.31
N GLU A 702 -1.41 -23.17 -6.86
CA GLU A 702 -1.79 -24.39 -7.61
C GLU A 702 -0.83 -24.68 -8.78
N ILE A 703 -0.43 -23.64 -9.51
CA ILE A 703 0.51 -23.76 -10.63
C ILE A 703 1.93 -24.08 -10.15
N PHE A 704 2.37 -23.46 -9.05
CA PHE A 704 3.70 -23.75 -8.48
C PHE A 704 3.78 -25.14 -7.83
N GLU A 705 2.68 -25.66 -7.29
CA GLU A 705 2.55 -27.04 -6.82
C GLU A 705 2.70 -28.03 -7.98
N ALA A 706 1.98 -27.81 -9.09
CA ALA A 706 2.07 -28.65 -10.27
C ALA A 706 3.48 -28.67 -10.91
N SER A 707 4.24 -27.59 -10.75
CA SER A 707 5.61 -27.44 -11.27
C SER A 707 6.72 -27.70 -10.24
N ALA A 708 6.37 -28.15 -9.03
CA ALA A 708 7.28 -28.46 -7.92
C ALA A 708 8.28 -27.33 -7.56
N ARG A 709 7.83 -26.07 -7.58
CA ARG A 709 8.67 -24.90 -7.22
C ARG A 709 8.49 -24.51 -5.76
N GLU A 710 9.15 -25.24 -4.87
CA GLU A 710 9.01 -25.09 -3.41
C GLU A 710 9.22 -23.66 -2.89
N LYS A 711 10.19 -22.90 -3.43
CA LYS A 711 10.44 -21.50 -3.04
C LYS A 711 9.27 -20.56 -3.37
N ASP A 712 8.64 -20.75 -4.53
CA ASP A 712 7.54 -19.92 -4.99
C ASP A 712 6.23 -20.33 -4.28
N MET A 713 6.06 -21.63 -4.01
CA MET A 713 5.01 -22.15 -3.12
C MET A 713 5.10 -21.54 -1.72
N ALA A 714 6.30 -21.46 -1.15
CA ALA A 714 6.53 -20.83 0.15
C ALA A 714 6.11 -19.36 0.14
N LYS A 715 6.47 -18.62 -0.91
CA LYS A 715 6.08 -17.21 -1.08
C LYS A 715 4.56 -17.04 -1.14
N CYS A 716 3.87 -17.89 -1.90
CA CYS A 716 2.41 -17.84 -2.00
C CYS A 716 1.74 -18.15 -0.66
N ASN A 717 2.19 -19.21 0.04
CA ASN A 717 1.68 -19.54 1.38
C ASN A 717 1.92 -18.41 2.39
N MET A 718 3.08 -17.75 2.34
CA MET A 718 3.36 -16.60 3.20
C MET A 718 2.43 -15.42 2.92
N ASN A 719 2.21 -15.08 1.65
CA ASN A 719 1.28 -14.03 1.26
C ASN A 719 -0.15 -14.34 1.72
N ILE A 720 -0.66 -15.55 1.43
CA ILE A 720 -1.98 -16.01 1.86
C ILE A 720 -2.11 -15.92 3.39
N GLY A 721 -1.08 -16.37 4.13
CA GLY A 721 -1.04 -16.29 5.59
C GLY A 721 -1.18 -14.86 6.10
N ARG A 722 -0.41 -13.90 5.54
CA ARG A 722 -0.50 -12.47 5.90
C ARG A 722 -1.88 -11.88 5.61
N MET A 723 -2.53 -12.30 4.53
CA MET A 723 -3.85 -11.82 4.13
C MET A 723 -4.95 -12.36 5.04
N LEU A 724 -4.88 -13.65 5.39
CA LEU A 724 -5.77 -14.26 6.37
C LEU A 724 -5.61 -13.65 7.75
N CYS A 725 -4.38 -13.28 8.15
CA CYS A 725 -4.11 -12.54 9.38
C CYS A 725 -4.87 -11.20 9.39
N ARG A 726 -4.77 -10.42 8.30
CA ARG A 726 -5.52 -9.15 8.14
C ARG A 726 -7.05 -9.33 8.11
N GLN A 727 -7.54 -10.51 7.76
CA GLN A 727 -8.95 -10.88 7.82
C GLN A 727 -9.37 -11.47 9.19
N HIS A 728 -8.49 -11.43 10.20
CA HIS A 728 -8.69 -11.99 11.54
C HIS A 728 -8.87 -13.52 11.59
N ASN A 729 -8.47 -14.25 10.53
CA ASN A 729 -8.48 -15.71 10.50
C ASN A 729 -7.11 -16.28 10.97
N TYR A 730 -6.81 -16.06 12.25
CA TYR A 730 -5.49 -16.32 12.84
C TYR A 730 -5.06 -17.79 12.78
N ALA A 731 -5.97 -18.73 13.06
CA ALA A 731 -5.64 -20.15 13.07
C ALA A 731 -5.23 -20.67 11.69
N THR A 732 -5.94 -20.26 10.64
CA THR A 732 -5.62 -20.66 9.26
C THR A 732 -4.38 -19.92 8.77
N ALA A 733 -4.23 -18.64 9.13
CA ALA A 733 -3.06 -17.83 8.81
C ALA A 733 -1.77 -18.45 9.36
N GLN A 734 -1.77 -18.83 10.64
CA GLN A 734 -0.63 -19.46 11.29
C GLN A 734 -0.21 -20.75 10.57
N LYS A 735 -1.17 -21.64 10.28
CA LYS A 735 -0.89 -22.90 9.57
C LYS A 735 -0.26 -22.67 8.18
N ARG A 736 -0.72 -21.65 7.45
CA ARG A 736 -0.14 -21.27 6.14
C ARG A 736 1.28 -20.74 6.29
N LEU A 737 1.55 -19.93 7.32
CA LEU A 737 2.89 -19.41 7.59
C LEU A 737 3.86 -20.50 8.07
N GLU A 738 3.40 -21.47 8.87
CA GLU A 738 4.19 -22.65 9.25
C GLU A 738 4.55 -23.50 8.02
N THR A 739 3.59 -23.70 7.11
CA THR A 739 3.85 -24.40 5.84
C THR A 739 4.88 -23.65 4.98
N ALA A 740 4.78 -22.32 4.91
CA ALA A 740 5.75 -21.48 4.19
C ALA A 740 7.15 -21.56 4.83
N TYR A 741 7.22 -21.57 6.16
CA TYR A 741 8.47 -21.72 6.92
C TYR A 741 9.16 -23.05 6.61
N ASP A 742 8.42 -24.17 6.65
CA ASP A 742 8.96 -25.50 6.35
C ASP A 742 9.51 -25.59 4.93
N LEU A 743 8.80 -25.04 3.95
CA LEU A 743 9.25 -24.97 2.56
C LEU A 743 10.51 -24.09 2.41
N TYR A 744 10.55 -22.92 3.05
CA TYR A 744 11.74 -22.07 2.99
C TYR A 744 12.96 -22.71 3.66
N ASN A 745 12.75 -23.46 4.74
CA ASN A 745 13.81 -24.23 5.40
C ASN A 745 14.31 -25.37 4.51
N ALA A 746 13.41 -26.12 3.86
CA ALA A 746 13.78 -27.20 2.94
C ALA A 746 14.65 -26.70 1.78
N VAL A 747 14.33 -25.52 1.24
CA VAL A 747 15.10 -24.88 0.15
C VAL A 747 16.34 -24.13 0.65
N GLY A 748 16.56 -24.03 1.96
CA GLY A 748 17.69 -23.31 2.56
C GLY A 748 17.58 -21.77 2.49
N SER A 749 16.38 -21.23 2.27
CA SER A 749 16.13 -19.79 2.21
C SER A 749 15.92 -19.19 3.60
N LYS A 750 17.03 -18.89 4.29
CA LYS A 750 17.04 -18.34 5.65
C LYS A 750 16.23 -17.04 5.79
N LEU A 751 16.30 -16.14 4.80
CA LEU A 751 15.53 -14.89 4.79
C LEU A 751 14.02 -15.15 4.73
N GLY A 752 13.56 -16.06 3.88
CA GLY A 752 12.14 -16.42 3.77
C GLY A 752 11.63 -17.08 5.05
N ALA A 753 12.42 -17.99 5.64
CA ALA A 753 12.11 -18.60 6.92
C ALA A 753 11.99 -17.56 8.05
N ALA A 754 12.95 -16.62 8.13
CA ALA A 754 12.91 -15.53 9.12
C ALA A 754 11.67 -14.63 8.96
N ASN A 755 11.30 -14.28 7.73
CA ASN A 755 10.09 -13.49 7.44
C ASN A 755 8.80 -14.21 7.86
N CYS A 756 8.75 -15.54 7.71
CA CYS A 756 7.61 -16.35 8.16
C CYS A 756 7.49 -16.33 9.68
N LEU A 757 8.60 -16.56 10.40
CA LEU A 757 8.62 -16.52 11.87
C LEU A 757 8.23 -15.13 12.41
N TYR A 758 8.69 -14.06 11.77
CA TYR A 758 8.28 -12.70 12.10
C TYR A 758 6.78 -12.50 11.93
N SER A 759 6.20 -12.98 10.82
CA SER A 759 4.75 -12.91 10.57
C SER A 759 3.93 -13.77 11.54
N ILE A 760 4.46 -14.93 11.97
CA ILE A 760 3.82 -15.78 12.99
C ILE A 760 3.79 -15.07 14.34
N GLN A 761 4.86 -14.34 14.70
CA GLN A 761 4.87 -13.58 15.95
C GLN A 761 3.78 -12.51 15.99
N GLU A 762 3.49 -11.79 14.89
CA GLU A 762 2.39 -10.83 14.87
C GLU A 762 1.06 -11.48 15.27
N ILE A 763 0.79 -12.70 14.78
CA ILE A 763 -0.40 -13.47 15.15
C ILE A 763 -0.38 -13.86 16.63
N LEU A 764 0.76 -14.38 17.13
CA LEU A 764 0.91 -14.77 18.53
C LEU A 764 0.74 -13.58 19.48
N HIS A 765 1.22 -12.40 19.08
CA HIS A 765 1.04 -11.16 19.83
C HIS A 765 -0.44 -10.76 19.90
N LEU A 766 -1.16 -10.85 18.78
CA LEU A 766 -2.61 -10.59 18.73
C LEU A 766 -3.44 -11.59 19.56
N GLN A 767 -2.89 -12.77 19.82
CA GLN A 767 -3.48 -13.78 20.71
C GLN A 767 -2.98 -13.68 22.17
N SER A 768 -2.24 -12.62 22.51
CA SER A 768 -1.63 -12.41 23.84
C SER A 768 -0.67 -13.52 24.28
N ASN A 769 -0.17 -14.35 23.35
CA ASN A 769 0.84 -15.37 23.63
C ASN A 769 2.26 -14.80 23.49
N HIS A 770 2.59 -13.83 24.34
CA HIS A 770 3.85 -13.10 24.28
C HIS A 770 5.07 -14.00 24.54
N SER A 771 4.93 -15.09 25.30
CA SER A 771 6.05 -15.99 25.59
C SER A 771 6.51 -16.78 24.37
N GLU A 772 5.58 -17.26 23.54
CA GLU A 772 5.89 -17.98 22.32
C GLU A 772 6.34 -17.02 21.23
N ALA A 773 5.71 -15.83 21.14
CA ALA A 773 6.16 -14.74 20.28
C ALA A 773 7.65 -14.42 20.46
N THR A 774 8.13 -14.31 21.71
CA THR A 774 9.55 -14.09 22.02
C THR A 774 10.44 -15.19 21.44
N LYS A 775 10.07 -16.47 21.58
CA LYS A 775 10.89 -17.60 21.06
C LYS A 775 10.98 -17.58 19.54
N GLN A 776 9.87 -17.29 18.85
CA GLN A 776 9.85 -17.20 17.40
C GLN A 776 10.72 -16.03 16.90
N LEU A 777 10.69 -14.89 17.59
CA LEU A 777 11.55 -13.74 17.26
C LEU A 777 13.03 -13.99 17.55
N GLU A 778 13.38 -14.71 18.61
CA GLU A 778 14.76 -15.09 18.89
C GLU A 778 15.32 -15.99 17.79
N THR A 779 14.50 -16.92 17.28
CA THR A 779 14.85 -17.78 16.15
C THR A 779 14.97 -16.97 14.86
N ALA A 780 14.02 -16.07 14.57
CA ALA A 780 14.08 -15.18 13.42
C ALA A 780 15.31 -14.25 13.45
N TYR A 781 15.68 -13.76 14.64
CA TYR A 781 16.84 -12.89 14.83
C TYR A 781 18.15 -13.59 14.43
N GLU A 782 18.38 -14.83 14.86
CA GLU A 782 19.59 -15.56 14.46
C GLU A 782 19.62 -15.84 12.95
N LEU A 783 18.47 -16.15 12.34
CA LEU A 783 18.39 -16.27 10.88
C LEU A 783 18.70 -14.95 10.15
N TYR A 784 18.16 -13.83 10.61
CA TYR A 784 18.46 -12.51 10.04
C TYR A 784 19.93 -12.11 10.21
N LYS A 785 20.53 -12.47 11.35
CA LYS A 785 21.95 -12.25 11.62
C LYS A 785 22.85 -13.07 10.71
N GLU A 786 22.50 -14.33 10.42
CA GLU A 786 23.22 -15.17 9.47
C GLU A 786 23.18 -14.62 8.03
N VAL A 787 22.09 -13.96 7.63
CA VAL A 787 21.98 -13.29 6.32
C VAL A 787 22.38 -11.80 6.36
N ASN A 788 22.88 -11.31 7.50
CA ASN A 788 23.28 -9.92 7.74
C ASN A 788 22.18 -8.88 7.41
N SER A 789 20.92 -9.20 7.69
CA SER A 789 19.78 -8.29 7.54
C SER A 789 19.62 -7.42 8.78
N LYS A 790 20.26 -6.24 8.79
CA LYS A 790 20.20 -5.29 9.92
C LYS A 790 18.77 -4.86 10.26
N LEU A 791 17.92 -4.65 9.25
CA LEU A 791 16.52 -4.29 9.44
C LEU A 791 15.75 -5.42 10.14
N GLY A 792 15.89 -6.67 9.66
CA GLY A 792 15.24 -7.83 10.28
C GLY A 792 15.72 -8.06 11.72
N MET A 793 17.02 -7.88 11.98
CA MET A 793 17.59 -7.94 13.32
C MET A 793 17.00 -6.87 14.25
N ALA A 794 16.90 -5.62 13.79
CA ALA A 794 16.33 -4.51 14.56
C ALA A 794 14.84 -4.74 14.86
N ASN A 795 14.06 -5.16 13.85
CA ASN A 795 12.64 -5.50 14.00
C ASN A 795 12.43 -6.61 15.03
N CYS A 796 13.25 -7.66 15.00
CA CYS A 796 13.16 -8.76 15.97
C CYS A 796 13.49 -8.31 17.39
N LEU A 797 14.56 -7.53 17.57
CA LEU A 797 14.94 -7.01 18.89
C LEU A 797 13.88 -6.07 19.48
N CYS A 798 13.29 -5.21 18.63
CA CYS A 798 12.18 -4.34 19.03
C CYS A 798 10.96 -5.16 19.45
N GLY A 799 10.55 -6.13 18.62
CA GLY A 799 9.41 -7.01 18.93
C GLY A 799 9.62 -7.89 20.18
N ILE A 800 10.84 -8.37 20.42
CA ILE A 800 11.21 -9.08 21.66
C ILE A 800 11.06 -8.12 22.86
N GLY A 801 11.53 -6.89 22.69
CA GLY A 801 11.40 -5.83 23.69
C GLY A 801 9.94 -5.54 24.06
N GLU A 802 9.07 -5.39 23.06
CA GLU A 802 7.63 -5.17 23.22
C GLU A 802 6.96 -6.36 23.92
N ALA A 803 7.22 -7.58 23.46
CA ALA A 803 6.66 -8.78 24.10
C ALA A 803 7.11 -8.95 25.56
N LEU A 804 8.34 -8.54 25.90
CA LEU A 804 8.84 -8.54 27.28
C LEU A 804 8.24 -7.39 28.10
N LEU A 805 7.96 -6.25 27.48
CA LEU A 805 7.30 -5.10 28.12
C LEU A 805 5.86 -5.47 28.53
N GLU A 806 5.11 -6.13 27.65
CA GLU A 806 3.76 -6.63 27.92
C GLU A 806 3.75 -7.68 29.05
N GLN A 807 4.81 -8.49 29.15
CA GLN A 807 5.01 -9.44 30.25
C GLN A 807 5.50 -8.78 31.55
N GLY A 808 5.75 -7.46 31.57
CA GLY A 808 6.23 -6.72 32.74
C GLY A 808 7.74 -6.86 33.03
N TYR A 809 8.53 -7.50 32.16
CA TYR A 809 9.98 -7.64 32.32
C TYR A 809 10.74 -6.38 31.86
N LEU A 810 10.49 -5.25 32.52
CA LEU A 810 10.93 -3.91 32.10
C LEU A 810 12.44 -3.77 31.83
N THR A 811 13.30 -4.40 32.63
CA THR A 811 14.77 -4.34 32.43
C THR A 811 15.21 -5.15 31.22
N ARG A 812 14.69 -6.37 31.05
CA ARG A 812 15.00 -7.22 29.90
C ARG A 812 14.46 -6.62 28.60
N ALA A 813 13.31 -5.96 28.65
CA ALA A 813 12.76 -5.23 27.51
C ALA A 813 13.73 -4.12 27.06
N GLN A 814 14.22 -3.32 28.01
CA GLN A 814 15.17 -2.25 27.73
C GLN A 814 16.49 -2.76 27.11
N GLU A 815 17.03 -3.87 27.64
CA GLU A 815 18.25 -4.52 27.11
C GLU A 815 18.11 -4.99 25.65
N LYS A 816 16.88 -5.18 25.15
CA LYS A 816 16.59 -5.57 23.76
C LYS A 816 16.30 -4.38 22.86
N ILE A 817 15.60 -3.37 23.37
CA ILE A 817 15.21 -2.17 22.59
C ILE A 817 16.41 -1.24 22.33
N GLU A 818 17.35 -1.10 23.28
CA GLU A 818 18.52 -0.23 23.08
C GLU A 818 19.42 -0.67 21.90
N PRO A 819 19.75 -1.96 21.72
CA PRO A 819 20.44 -2.42 20.51
C PRO A 819 19.61 -2.27 19.23
N ALA A 820 18.28 -2.43 19.30
CA ALA A 820 17.39 -2.20 18.16
C ALA A 820 17.47 -0.74 17.67
N TYR A 821 17.44 0.22 18.61
CA TYR A 821 17.61 1.64 18.30
C TYR A 821 18.92 1.91 17.55
N LYS A 822 20.04 1.34 18.03
CA LYS A 822 21.35 1.51 17.37
C LYS A 822 21.36 0.95 15.95
N LEU A 823 20.76 -0.23 15.73
CA LEU A 823 20.64 -0.80 14.39
C LEU A 823 19.78 0.07 13.47
N TYR A 824 18.66 0.61 13.96
CA TYR A 824 17.83 1.53 13.21
C TYR A 824 18.55 2.85 12.91
N GLU A 825 19.35 3.36 13.84
CA GLU A 825 20.19 4.55 13.66
C GLU A 825 21.26 4.32 12.58
N GLU A 826 21.94 3.17 12.61
CA GLU A 826 22.95 2.80 11.59
C GLU A 826 22.36 2.77 10.17
N ILE A 827 21.14 2.23 10.01
CA ILE A 827 20.46 2.19 8.71
C ILE A 827 19.69 3.49 8.40
N GLY A 828 19.50 4.37 9.37
CA GLY A 828 18.76 5.63 9.23
C GLY A 828 17.24 5.48 9.19
N ASN A 829 16.69 4.41 9.76
CA ASN A 829 15.25 4.17 9.82
C ASN A 829 14.63 4.96 10.98
N LYS A 830 14.18 6.19 10.67
CA LYS A 830 13.56 7.11 11.65
C LYS A 830 12.29 6.56 12.31
N ILE A 831 11.49 5.76 11.58
CA ILE A 831 10.26 5.16 12.13
C ILE A 831 10.63 4.13 13.19
N GLY A 832 11.59 3.25 12.92
CA GLY A 832 12.10 2.28 13.88
C GLY A 832 12.76 2.94 15.10
N MET A 833 13.53 4.01 14.89
CA MET A 833 14.10 4.81 15.98
C MET A 833 13.02 5.40 16.89
N ALA A 834 11.98 6.00 16.30
CA ALA A 834 10.85 6.56 17.03
C ALA A 834 10.07 5.49 17.81
N GLY A 835 9.87 4.31 17.23
CA GLY A 835 9.27 3.15 17.90
C GLY A 835 10.07 2.73 19.14
N CYS A 836 11.39 2.58 19.00
CA CYS A 836 12.25 2.26 20.13
C CYS A 836 12.23 3.33 21.23
N LEU A 837 12.25 4.62 20.87
CA LEU A 837 12.15 5.72 21.84
C LEU A 837 10.80 5.72 22.56
N SER A 838 9.70 5.42 21.86
CA SER A 838 8.38 5.29 22.46
C SER A 838 8.35 4.17 23.49
N ASN A 839 8.89 2.99 23.14
CA ASN A 839 8.94 1.83 24.03
C ASN A 839 9.87 2.08 25.24
N ILE A 840 11.02 2.74 25.05
CA ILE A 840 11.89 3.17 26.15
C ILE A 840 11.16 4.17 27.06
N GLY A 841 10.43 5.12 26.47
CA GLY A 841 9.57 6.06 27.19
C GLY A 841 8.56 5.35 28.08
N GLU A 842 7.85 4.35 27.54
CA GLU A 842 6.90 3.54 28.30
C GLU A 842 7.58 2.74 29.41
N ILE A 843 8.74 2.12 29.16
CA ILE A 843 9.52 1.40 30.18
C ILE A 843 9.90 2.33 31.34
N LEU A 844 10.40 3.54 31.03
CA LEU A 844 10.79 4.53 32.03
C LEU A 844 9.58 5.02 32.83
N TYR A 845 8.44 5.19 32.16
CA TYR A 845 7.17 5.52 32.77
C TYR A 845 6.74 4.43 33.77
N LYS A 846 6.71 3.16 33.37
CA LYS A 846 6.35 2.05 34.27
C LYS A 846 7.36 1.85 35.42
N LYS A 847 8.62 2.26 35.25
CA LYS A 847 9.63 2.33 36.34
C LYS A 847 9.47 3.54 37.26
N GLY A 848 8.56 4.48 36.96
CA GLY A 848 8.30 5.70 37.73
C GLY A 848 9.26 6.87 37.43
N ASN A 849 10.13 6.76 36.41
CA ASN A 849 11.01 7.86 35.99
C ASN A 849 10.32 8.74 34.94
N TYR A 850 9.34 9.51 35.40
CA TYR A 850 8.49 10.34 34.55
C TYR A 850 9.25 11.41 33.72
N PRO A 851 10.25 12.14 34.24
CA PRO A 851 10.97 13.13 33.45
C PRO A 851 11.74 12.52 32.27
N ALA A 852 12.36 11.36 32.48
CA ALA A 852 13.07 10.66 31.41
C ALA A 852 12.09 10.02 30.41
N ALA A 853 10.94 9.51 30.88
CA ALA A 853 9.88 9.00 30.03
C ALA A 853 9.35 10.08 29.07
N GLN A 854 8.98 11.24 29.62
CA GLN A 854 8.51 12.39 28.83
C GLN A 854 9.51 12.80 27.76
N LYS A 855 10.79 12.92 28.11
CA LYS A 855 11.85 13.27 27.15
C LYS A 855 11.94 12.30 25.97
N ASN A 856 11.83 11.00 26.22
CA ASN A 856 11.91 9.99 25.16
C ASN A 856 10.63 9.97 24.30
N LEU A 857 9.46 10.11 24.92
CA LEU A 857 8.17 10.20 24.20
C LEU A 857 8.10 11.46 23.32
N ASP A 858 8.57 12.60 23.82
CA ASP A 858 8.63 13.84 23.01
C ASP A 858 9.59 13.69 21.82
N ALA A 859 10.75 13.06 22.02
CA ALA A 859 11.68 12.76 20.93
C ALA A 859 11.09 11.78 19.90
N ALA A 860 10.36 10.75 20.35
CA ALA A 860 9.64 9.84 19.47
C ALA A 860 8.58 10.58 18.64
N ASN A 861 7.79 11.45 19.29
CA ASN A 861 6.76 12.24 18.62
C ASN A 861 7.35 13.22 17.60
N GLU A 862 8.51 13.83 17.88
CA GLU A 862 9.22 14.69 16.92
C GLU A 862 9.67 13.89 15.68
N LEU A 863 10.21 12.68 15.86
CA LEU A 863 10.57 11.82 14.73
C LEU A 863 9.35 11.34 13.93
N TYR A 864 8.24 11.03 14.61
CA TYR A 864 7.00 10.68 13.92
C TYR A 864 6.39 11.86 13.17
N LEU A 865 6.53 13.08 13.70
CA LEU A 865 6.16 14.32 12.99
C LEU A 865 7.00 14.51 11.73
N GLN A 866 8.33 14.30 11.82
CA GLN A 866 9.22 14.39 10.65
C GLN A 866 8.91 13.35 9.58
N THR A 867 8.41 12.17 9.98
CA THR A 867 8.07 11.07 9.05
C THR A 867 6.61 11.08 8.60
N GLY A 868 5.76 11.93 9.19
CA GLY A 868 4.33 12.01 8.90
C GLY A 868 3.49 10.86 9.46
N ASN A 869 4.02 10.03 10.37
CA ASN A 869 3.30 8.89 10.95
C ASN A 869 2.33 9.33 12.05
N LYS A 870 1.22 9.94 11.65
CA LYS A 870 0.18 10.49 12.54
C LYS A 870 -0.44 9.44 13.48
N LEU A 871 -0.52 8.17 13.07
CA LEU A 871 -1.02 7.08 13.93
C LEU A 871 -0.10 6.87 15.13
N ALA A 872 1.20 6.75 14.87
CA ALA A 872 2.18 6.56 15.94
C ALA A 872 2.34 7.82 16.81
N MET A 873 2.19 9.01 16.23
CA MET A 873 2.10 10.27 17.01
C MET A 873 0.92 10.25 17.99
N ALA A 874 -0.27 9.88 17.51
CA ALA A 874 -1.47 9.81 18.34
C ALA A 874 -1.28 8.84 19.51
N ASN A 875 -0.77 7.64 19.23
CA ASN A 875 -0.46 6.65 20.27
C ASN A 875 0.54 7.19 21.28
N CYS A 876 1.62 7.84 20.83
CA CYS A 876 2.63 8.41 21.71
C CYS A 876 2.06 9.51 22.62
N ILE A 877 1.19 10.38 22.07
CA ILE A 877 0.48 11.41 22.84
C ILE A 877 -0.46 10.78 23.87
N CYS A 878 -1.17 9.69 23.53
CA CYS A 878 -1.99 8.96 24.50
C CYS A 878 -1.14 8.35 25.62
N THR A 879 0.04 7.79 25.31
CA THR A 879 0.98 7.30 26.34
C THR A 879 1.43 8.44 27.27
N ILE A 880 1.65 9.64 26.75
CA ILE A 880 1.92 10.83 27.57
C ILE A 880 0.70 11.18 28.45
N GLY A 881 -0.52 11.05 27.93
CA GLY A 881 -1.76 11.21 28.68
C GLY A 881 -1.88 10.24 29.86
N GLU A 882 -1.63 8.95 29.63
CA GLU A 882 -1.60 7.93 30.68
C GLU A 882 -0.53 8.22 31.74
N MET A 883 0.64 8.71 31.32
CA MET A 883 1.70 9.11 32.22
C MET A 883 1.24 10.23 33.18
N PHE A 884 0.58 11.26 32.69
CA PHE A 884 0.00 12.32 33.53
C PHE A 884 -1.12 11.80 34.43
N TRP A 885 -1.92 10.85 33.93
CA TRP A 885 -2.98 10.21 34.72
C TRP A 885 -2.41 9.51 35.97
N ARG A 886 -1.31 8.76 35.82
CA ARG A 886 -0.64 8.10 36.96
C ARG A 886 0.00 9.07 37.96
N GLN A 887 0.47 10.22 37.49
CA GLN A 887 0.97 11.29 38.37
C GLN A 887 -0.15 12.00 39.14
N GLY A 888 -1.42 11.77 38.77
CA GLY A 888 -2.58 12.44 39.33
C GLY A 888 -2.85 13.83 38.73
N ASP A 889 -2.12 14.23 37.68
CA ASP A 889 -2.40 15.45 36.92
C ASP A 889 -3.49 15.17 35.88
N TYR A 890 -4.70 14.97 36.39
CA TYR A 890 -5.85 14.57 35.59
C TYR A 890 -6.21 15.59 34.50
N THR A 891 -5.93 16.88 34.70
CA THR A 891 -6.22 17.93 33.72
C THR A 891 -5.33 17.77 32.48
N LYS A 892 -4.01 17.67 32.66
CA LYS A 892 -3.10 17.42 31.54
C LYS A 892 -3.32 16.08 30.88
N ALA A 893 -3.73 15.07 31.65
CA ALA A 893 -4.07 13.76 31.09
C ALA A 893 -5.23 13.88 30.08
N VAL A 894 -6.32 14.57 30.44
CA VAL A 894 -7.45 14.82 29.53
C VAL A 894 -7.01 15.64 28.32
N GLU A 895 -6.24 16.71 28.49
CA GLU A 895 -5.72 17.52 27.37
C GLU A 895 -4.92 16.68 26.36
N LYS A 896 -4.12 15.73 26.84
CA LYS A 896 -3.33 14.84 25.97
C LYS A 896 -4.18 13.78 25.29
N GLU A 897 -5.13 13.18 26.01
CA GLU A 897 -6.08 12.24 25.40
C GLU A 897 -6.98 12.92 24.35
N GLU A 898 -7.37 14.18 24.55
CA GLU A 898 -8.09 14.98 23.56
C GLU A 898 -7.24 15.24 22.31
N ALA A 899 -5.97 15.63 22.47
CA ALA A 899 -5.06 15.78 21.34
C ALA A 899 -4.82 14.45 20.58
N GLY A 900 -4.74 13.33 21.31
CA GLY A 900 -4.66 11.99 20.73
C GLY A 900 -5.93 11.62 19.96
N TYR A 901 -7.10 11.93 20.52
CA TYR A 901 -8.40 11.77 19.87
C TYR A 901 -8.49 12.56 18.56
N GLU A 902 -8.09 13.84 18.57
CA GLU A 902 -8.10 14.69 17.37
C GLU A 902 -7.21 14.12 16.25
N LEU A 903 -6.02 13.63 16.61
CA LEU A 903 -5.14 12.98 15.63
C LEU A 903 -5.73 11.67 15.12
N HIS A 904 -6.33 10.85 15.98
CA HIS A 904 -7.02 9.62 15.57
C HIS A 904 -8.23 9.92 14.67
N ALA A 905 -8.99 10.98 14.94
CA ALA A 905 -10.08 11.46 14.08
C ALA A 905 -9.55 11.99 12.73
N ALA A 906 -8.42 12.71 12.76
CA ALA A 906 -7.76 13.20 11.56
C ALA A 906 -7.29 12.05 10.64
N ILE A 907 -7.07 10.84 11.16
CA ILE A 907 -6.69 9.67 10.34
C ILE A 907 -7.80 8.61 10.22
N GLY A 908 -9.01 8.86 10.78
CA GLY A 908 -10.11 7.90 10.75
C GLY A 908 -9.89 6.63 11.61
N ASN A 909 -8.96 6.66 12.57
CA ASN A 909 -8.71 5.52 13.47
C ASN A 909 -9.77 5.46 14.58
N ILE A 910 -10.91 4.84 14.27
CA ILE A 910 -12.06 4.71 15.18
C ILE A 910 -11.70 3.91 16.44
N LEU A 911 -10.81 2.93 16.32
CA LEU A 911 -10.34 2.15 17.47
C LEU A 911 -9.59 3.06 18.46
N GLY A 912 -8.69 3.91 17.95
CA GLY A 912 -7.95 4.90 18.73
C GLY A 912 -8.86 5.95 19.35
N MET A 913 -9.80 6.51 18.57
CA MET A 913 -10.80 7.46 19.07
C MET A 913 -11.62 6.88 20.23
N ALA A 914 -12.09 5.64 20.09
CA ALA A 914 -12.85 4.95 21.14
C ALA A 914 -11.99 4.70 22.39
N GLY A 915 -10.71 4.38 22.19
CA GLY A 915 -9.72 4.23 23.26
C GLY A 915 -9.55 5.51 24.07
N CYS A 916 -9.30 6.65 23.41
CA CYS A 916 -9.16 7.95 24.06
C CYS A 916 -10.42 8.32 24.85
N LEU A 917 -11.61 8.16 24.26
CA LEU A 917 -12.88 8.46 24.94
C LEU A 917 -13.07 7.60 26.19
N ARG A 918 -12.69 6.32 26.15
CA ARG A 918 -12.75 5.44 27.31
C ARG A 918 -11.81 5.93 28.42
N ILE A 919 -10.55 6.22 28.07
CA ILE A 919 -9.55 6.70 29.04
C ILE A 919 -9.96 8.05 29.64
N MET A 920 -10.43 8.99 28.83
CA MET A 920 -11.00 10.26 29.31
C MET A 920 -12.16 10.02 30.27
N GLY A 921 -13.07 9.10 29.93
CA GLY A 921 -14.17 8.69 30.81
C GLY A 921 -13.71 8.14 32.16
N ASP A 922 -12.67 7.29 32.14
CA ASP A 922 -12.06 6.73 33.35
C ASP A 922 -11.38 7.83 34.21
N ILE A 923 -10.69 8.79 33.59
CA ILE A 923 -10.06 9.92 34.27
C ILE A 923 -11.12 10.83 34.91
N LEU A 924 -12.17 11.20 34.17
CA LEU A 924 -13.29 12.01 34.65
C LEU A 924 -14.04 11.32 35.80
N TRP A 925 -14.18 10.00 35.73
CA TRP A 925 -14.75 9.20 36.82
C TRP A 925 -13.90 9.31 38.10
N LYS A 926 -12.57 9.23 38.01
CA LYS A 926 -11.67 9.43 39.18
C LYS A 926 -11.75 10.84 39.75
N GLN A 927 -11.96 11.86 38.92
CA GLN A 927 -12.22 13.23 39.35
C GLN A 927 -13.60 13.43 39.99
N LYS A 928 -14.45 12.39 40.03
CA LYS A 928 -15.85 12.44 40.47
C LYS A 928 -16.76 13.29 39.56
N ASN A 929 -16.33 13.59 38.33
CA ASN A 929 -17.19 14.18 37.30
C ASN A 929 -17.99 13.09 36.58
N TYR A 930 -18.91 12.47 37.31
CA TYR A 930 -19.62 11.27 36.86
C TYR A 930 -20.49 11.50 35.62
N SER A 931 -21.04 12.70 35.44
CA SER A 931 -21.89 13.05 34.30
C SER A 931 -21.12 13.10 32.98
N GLU A 932 -19.96 13.77 32.96
CA GLU A 932 -19.15 13.83 31.74
C GLU A 932 -18.47 12.49 31.47
N ALA A 933 -18.07 11.78 32.53
CA ALA A 933 -17.55 10.41 32.42
C ALA A 933 -18.55 9.48 31.73
N LYS A 934 -19.84 9.53 32.11
CA LYS A 934 -20.90 8.74 31.47
C LYS A 934 -20.99 9.03 29.98
N LYS A 935 -21.02 10.32 29.60
CA LYS A 935 -21.12 10.75 28.20
C LYS A 935 -19.95 10.23 27.37
N LYS A 936 -18.70 10.43 27.82
CA LYS A 936 -17.50 9.97 27.11
C LYS A 936 -17.44 8.44 26.96
N LEU A 937 -17.83 7.70 28.01
CA LEU A 937 -17.88 6.24 27.96
C LEU A 937 -18.99 5.71 27.02
N GLU A 938 -20.14 6.38 26.95
CA GLU A 938 -21.21 6.04 26.00
C GLU A 938 -20.82 6.32 24.55
N GLU A 939 -20.16 7.45 24.29
CA GLU A 939 -19.59 7.78 22.97
C GLU A 939 -18.54 6.73 22.56
N GLY A 940 -17.62 6.37 23.47
CA GLY A 940 -16.63 5.32 23.23
C GLY A 940 -17.26 3.94 22.95
N TYR A 941 -18.31 3.58 23.70
CA TYR A 941 -19.07 2.35 23.47
C TYR A 941 -19.70 2.31 22.07
N GLN A 942 -20.31 3.42 21.63
CA GLN A 942 -20.91 3.52 20.29
C GLN A 942 -19.86 3.35 19.19
N LEU A 943 -18.67 3.92 19.36
CA LEU A 943 -17.57 3.75 18.41
C LEU A 943 -17.06 2.29 18.38
N TYR A 944 -16.85 1.65 19.53
CA TYR A 944 -16.46 0.23 19.58
C TYR A 944 -17.53 -0.68 18.99
N ASN A 945 -18.82 -0.39 19.20
CA ASN A 945 -19.93 -1.11 18.60
C ASN A 945 -19.93 -0.98 17.06
N LYS A 946 -19.60 0.21 16.53
CA LYS A 946 -19.50 0.47 15.08
C LYS A 946 -18.41 -0.36 14.38
N ILE A 947 -17.40 -0.81 15.12
CA ILE A 947 -16.31 -1.67 14.61
C ILE A 947 -16.40 -3.11 15.15
N GLU A 948 -17.53 -3.47 15.77
CA GLU A 948 -17.78 -4.78 16.37
C GLU A 948 -16.68 -5.25 17.36
N ASN A 949 -15.98 -4.31 17.99
CA ASN A 949 -14.94 -4.61 18.97
C ASN A 949 -15.59 -4.92 20.32
N ARG A 950 -15.93 -6.19 20.52
CA ARG A 950 -16.58 -6.71 21.73
C ARG A 950 -15.78 -6.44 23.01
N GLN A 951 -14.45 -6.48 22.92
CA GLN A 951 -13.56 -6.25 24.07
C GLN A 951 -13.62 -4.78 24.51
N GLY A 952 -13.52 -3.83 23.57
CA GLY A 952 -13.66 -2.41 23.85
C GLY A 952 -15.04 -2.04 24.37
N MET A 953 -16.09 -2.66 23.82
CA MET A 953 -17.45 -2.53 24.34
C MET A 953 -17.56 -3.01 25.80
N ALA A 954 -16.98 -4.16 26.13
CA ALA A 954 -16.96 -4.70 27.49
C ALA A 954 -16.24 -3.76 28.46
N ASN A 955 -15.08 -3.23 28.07
CA ASN A 955 -14.32 -2.27 28.86
C ASN A 955 -15.13 -0.99 29.17
N CYS A 956 -15.80 -0.41 28.17
CA CYS A 956 -16.67 0.76 28.38
C CYS A 956 -17.84 0.46 29.32
N LEU A 957 -18.48 -0.71 29.19
CA LEU A 957 -19.56 -1.13 30.07
C LEU A 957 -19.10 -1.38 31.51
N ALA A 958 -17.90 -1.96 31.69
CA ALA A 958 -17.29 -2.16 33.00
C ALA A 958 -17.04 -0.81 33.70
N SER A 959 -16.47 0.16 32.99
CA SER A 959 -16.24 1.52 33.49
C SER A 959 -17.55 2.25 33.79
N LEU A 960 -18.58 2.12 32.93
CA LEU A 960 -19.92 2.66 33.17
C LEU A 960 -20.54 2.06 34.44
N GLY A 961 -20.44 0.73 34.61
CA GLY A 961 -20.90 0.04 35.82
C GLY A 961 -20.20 0.52 37.09
N GLY A 962 -18.88 0.72 37.03
CA GLY A 962 -18.08 1.30 38.12
C GLY A 962 -18.48 2.74 38.46
N SER A 963 -18.75 3.56 37.44
CA SER A 963 -19.23 4.94 37.59
C SER A 963 -20.62 5.00 38.22
N GLN A 964 -21.59 4.20 37.72
CA GLN A 964 -22.95 4.13 38.27
C GLN A 964 -22.99 3.62 39.71
N ARG A 965 -22.13 2.65 40.05
CA ARG A 965 -21.96 2.20 41.45
C ARG A 965 -21.50 3.34 42.35
N SER A 966 -20.63 4.23 41.86
CA SER A 966 -20.14 5.39 42.61
C SER A 966 -21.24 6.44 42.83
N LEU A 967 -22.18 6.56 41.88
CA LEU A 967 -23.41 7.35 42.00
C LEU A 967 -24.51 6.67 42.86
N LYS A 968 -24.25 5.46 43.38
CA LYS A 968 -25.22 4.62 44.09
C LYS A 968 -26.44 4.21 43.26
N ASN A 969 -26.36 4.31 41.93
CA ASN A 969 -27.37 3.78 41.02
C ASN A 969 -27.12 2.29 40.77
N TYR A 970 -27.41 1.48 41.79
CA TYR A 970 -27.10 0.05 41.78
C TYR A 970 -27.81 -0.76 40.68
N PRO A 971 -29.08 -0.50 40.31
CA PRO A 971 -29.74 -1.22 39.23
C PRO A 971 -29.04 -1.05 37.87
N GLU A 972 -28.75 0.20 37.48
CA GLU A 972 -28.05 0.48 36.21
C GLU A 972 -26.61 -0.07 36.26
N ALA A 973 -25.94 0.01 37.41
CA ALA A 973 -24.60 -0.56 37.58
C ALA A 973 -24.56 -2.07 37.38
N LEU A 974 -25.55 -2.81 37.92
CA LEU A 974 -25.66 -4.26 37.73
C LEU A 974 -25.90 -4.60 36.27
N GLU A 975 -26.84 -3.93 35.60
CA GLU A 975 -27.14 -4.14 34.18
C GLU A 975 -25.88 -3.98 33.31
N LYS A 976 -25.09 -2.91 33.52
CA LYS A 976 -23.86 -2.67 32.73
C LYS A 976 -22.76 -3.70 33.04
N LEU A 977 -22.56 -4.07 34.31
CA LEU A 977 -21.55 -5.08 34.67
C LEU A 977 -21.93 -6.49 34.17
N GLU A 978 -23.20 -6.87 34.22
CA GLU A 978 -23.67 -8.16 33.67
C GLU A 978 -23.50 -8.22 32.15
N ALA A 979 -23.82 -7.12 31.44
CA ALA A 979 -23.56 -7.02 30.02
C ALA A 979 -22.05 -7.12 29.69
N ALA A 980 -21.17 -6.50 30.50
CA ALA A 980 -19.73 -6.63 30.36
C ALA A 980 -19.25 -8.07 30.59
N VAL A 981 -19.74 -8.77 31.62
CA VAL A 981 -19.44 -10.19 31.89
C VAL A 981 -19.78 -11.07 30.67
N ASN A 982 -20.93 -10.86 30.05
CA ASN A 982 -21.34 -11.63 28.87
C ASN A 982 -20.41 -11.39 27.68
N LEU A 983 -19.97 -10.15 27.46
CA LEU A 983 -19.04 -9.82 26.38
C LEU A 983 -17.64 -10.39 26.63
N TYR A 984 -17.10 -10.23 27.84
CA TYR A 984 -15.81 -10.82 28.23
C TYR A 984 -15.83 -12.35 28.15
N SER A 985 -16.92 -13.00 28.56
CA SER A 985 -17.07 -14.45 28.39
C SER A 985 -17.08 -14.86 26.91
N ALA A 986 -17.61 -14.02 26.03
CA ALA A 986 -17.65 -14.30 24.59
C ALA A 986 -16.30 -14.03 23.91
N THR A 987 -15.47 -13.11 24.45
CA THR A 987 -14.11 -12.85 23.94
C THR A 987 -13.06 -13.77 24.56
N GLY A 988 -13.38 -14.46 25.65
CA GLY A 988 -12.45 -15.32 26.37
C GLY A 988 -11.56 -14.57 27.37
N ASP A 989 -11.80 -13.27 27.59
CA ASP A 989 -11.10 -12.48 28.61
C ASP A 989 -11.63 -12.81 30.00
N LYS A 990 -10.89 -13.65 30.73
CA LYS A 990 -11.25 -14.09 32.06
C LYS A 990 -10.94 -13.05 33.14
N GLU A 991 -9.93 -12.21 32.94
CA GLU A 991 -9.53 -11.18 33.91
C GLU A 991 -10.56 -10.05 33.96
N GLY A 992 -10.97 -9.52 32.80
CA GLY A 992 -12.02 -8.51 32.70
C GLY A 992 -13.36 -9.02 33.27
N MET A 993 -13.67 -10.29 33.03
CA MET A 993 -14.83 -10.97 33.60
C MET A 993 -14.79 -11.01 35.13
N ILE A 994 -13.66 -11.44 35.73
CA ILE A 994 -13.47 -11.49 37.18
C ILE A 994 -13.61 -10.10 37.80
N GLY A 995 -13.01 -9.07 37.20
CA GLY A 995 -13.13 -7.69 37.66
C GLY A 995 -14.60 -7.23 37.73
N CYS A 996 -15.40 -7.56 36.73
CA CYS A 996 -16.83 -7.27 36.73
C CYS A 996 -17.60 -8.07 37.79
N MET A 997 -17.28 -9.35 37.98
CA MET A 997 -17.90 -10.20 39.01
C MET A 997 -17.61 -9.70 40.44
N ILE A 998 -16.38 -9.25 40.70
CA ILE A 998 -16.01 -8.59 41.96
C ILE A 998 -16.81 -7.30 42.13
N GLY A 999 -16.97 -6.52 41.05
CA GLY A 999 -17.81 -5.33 41.01
C GLY A 999 -19.26 -5.59 41.40
N ILE A 1000 -19.87 -6.65 40.85
CA ILE A 1000 -21.22 -7.11 41.19
C ILE A 1000 -21.30 -7.51 42.67
N GLY A 1001 -20.34 -8.29 43.16
CA GLY A 1001 -20.25 -8.68 44.57
C GLY A 1001 -20.20 -7.45 45.50
N ARG A 1002 -19.42 -6.43 45.16
CA ARG A 1002 -19.34 -5.16 45.90
C ARG A 1002 -20.67 -4.39 45.90
N ILE A 1003 -21.44 -4.45 44.81
CA ILE A 1003 -22.80 -3.86 44.75
C ILE A 1003 -23.75 -4.61 45.68
N LEU A 1004 -23.74 -5.94 45.67
CA LEU A 1004 -24.57 -6.76 46.54
C LEU A 1004 -24.29 -6.47 48.03
N VAL A 1005 -23.02 -6.30 48.41
CA VAL A 1005 -22.64 -5.84 49.76
C VAL A 1005 -23.24 -4.48 50.08
N ALA A 1006 -23.19 -3.53 49.14
CA ALA A 1006 -23.74 -2.18 49.34
C ALA A 1006 -25.27 -2.18 49.47
N GLN A 1007 -25.96 -3.14 48.85
CA GLN A 1007 -27.41 -3.37 48.97
C GLN A 1007 -27.80 -4.21 50.20
N ASN A 1008 -26.83 -4.60 51.05
CA ASN A 1008 -27.02 -5.50 52.20
C ASN A 1008 -27.45 -6.94 51.85
N HIS A 1009 -27.21 -7.40 50.61
CA HIS A 1009 -27.43 -8.79 50.19
C HIS A 1009 -26.22 -9.68 50.49
N SER A 1010 -25.86 -9.78 51.78
CA SER A 1010 -24.61 -10.40 52.24
C SER A 1010 -24.44 -11.88 51.85
N SER A 1011 -25.52 -12.67 51.82
CA SER A 1011 -25.46 -14.09 51.42
C SER A 1011 -25.14 -14.25 49.94
N GLN A 1012 -25.86 -13.54 49.07
CA GLN A 1012 -25.62 -13.53 47.62
C GLN A 1012 -24.23 -12.99 47.28
N ALA A 1013 -23.76 -11.98 48.01
CA ALA A 1013 -22.41 -11.46 47.84
C ALA A 1013 -21.34 -12.52 48.18
N LEU A 1014 -21.50 -13.26 49.29
CA LEU A 1014 -20.59 -14.36 49.66
C LEU A 1014 -20.56 -15.45 48.59
N GLU A 1015 -21.73 -15.91 48.12
CA GLU A 1015 -21.81 -16.91 47.03
C GLU A 1015 -21.11 -16.41 45.76
N LYS A 1016 -21.29 -15.13 45.40
CA LYS A 1016 -20.65 -14.53 44.23
C LYS A 1016 -19.13 -14.46 44.38
N PHE A 1017 -18.62 -14.03 45.53
CA PHE A 1017 -17.18 -13.99 45.79
C PHE A 1017 -16.56 -15.39 45.85
N GLU A 1018 -17.24 -16.39 46.42
CA GLU A 1018 -16.78 -17.78 46.42
C GLU A 1018 -16.70 -18.35 45.00
N SER A 1019 -17.72 -18.11 44.17
CA SER A 1019 -17.69 -18.50 42.76
C SER A 1019 -16.57 -17.79 42.00
N THR A 1020 -16.36 -16.49 42.24
CA THR A 1020 -15.31 -15.71 41.56
C THR A 1020 -13.92 -16.18 41.98
N CYS A 1021 -13.72 -16.48 43.26
CA CYS A 1021 -12.46 -16.99 43.79
C CYS A 1021 -12.06 -18.34 43.17
N LYS A 1022 -13.04 -19.21 42.82
CA LYS A 1022 -12.79 -20.46 42.10
C LYS A 1022 -12.30 -20.20 40.67
N GLU A 1023 -12.90 -19.24 39.97
CA GLU A 1023 -12.47 -18.82 38.63
C GLU A 1023 -11.06 -18.22 38.66
N CYS A 1024 -10.77 -17.32 39.62
CA CYS A 1024 -9.43 -16.76 39.82
C CYS A 1024 -8.37 -17.87 39.99
N ASN A 1025 -8.70 -18.91 40.75
CA ASN A 1025 -7.78 -20.04 40.97
C ASN A 1025 -7.54 -20.88 39.70
N LEU A 1026 -8.49 -20.92 38.75
CA LEU A 1026 -8.30 -21.62 37.47
C LEU A 1026 -7.32 -20.87 36.54
N ILE A 1027 -7.20 -19.54 36.68
CA ILE A 1027 -6.36 -18.70 35.83
C ILE A 1027 -5.10 -18.15 36.54
N ASP A 1028 -4.81 -18.59 37.77
CA ASP A 1028 -3.75 -18.06 38.65
C ASP A 1028 -3.81 -16.52 38.87
N ASP A 1029 -5.01 -15.94 38.85
CA ASP A 1029 -5.24 -14.53 39.16
C ASP A 1029 -5.20 -14.30 40.68
N LYS A 1030 -4.00 -13.96 41.17
CA LYS A 1030 -3.76 -13.71 42.60
C LYS A 1030 -4.39 -12.41 43.09
N GLU A 1031 -4.54 -11.41 42.22
CA GLU A 1031 -5.12 -10.11 42.58
C GLU A 1031 -6.63 -10.26 42.79
N GLY A 1032 -7.35 -10.82 41.82
CA GLY A 1032 -8.78 -11.08 41.94
C GLY A 1032 -9.10 -12.02 43.11
N MET A 1033 -8.25 -13.03 43.35
CA MET A 1033 -8.39 -13.93 44.50
C MET A 1033 -8.21 -13.19 45.83
N ALA A 1034 -7.21 -12.33 45.96
CA ALA A 1034 -6.98 -11.53 47.16
C ALA A 1034 -8.16 -10.58 47.43
N ASP A 1035 -8.66 -9.92 46.39
CA ASP A 1035 -9.82 -9.03 46.44
C ASP A 1035 -11.09 -9.78 46.89
N CYS A 1036 -11.35 -10.97 46.35
CA CYS A 1036 -12.48 -11.80 46.77
C CYS A 1036 -12.38 -12.16 48.27
N LEU A 1037 -11.22 -12.69 48.70
CA LEU A 1037 -11.00 -13.09 50.09
C LEU A 1037 -11.13 -11.91 51.05
N PHE A 1038 -10.61 -10.74 50.68
CA PHE A 1038 -10.72 -9.53 51.48
C PHE A 1038 -12.19 -9.11 51.65
N ASN A 1039 -12.96 -9.06 50.56
CA ASN A 1039 -14.37 -8.68 50.60
C ASN A 1039 -15.21 -9.71 51.40
N MET A 1040 -14.93 -11.01 51.26
CA MET A 1040 -15.55 -12.05 52.10
C MET A 1040 -15.22 -11.84 53.59
N GLY A 1041 -13.95 -11.56 53.91
CA GLY A 1041 -13.48 -11.27 55.26
C GLY A 1041 -14.22 -10.10 55.89
N GLU A 1042 -14.45 -9.02 55.13
CA GLU A 1042 -15.23 -7.87 55.57
C GLU A 1042 -16.70 -8.23 55.85
N ILE A 1043 -17.35 -8.99 54.96
CA ILE A 1043 -18.75 -9.43 55.16
C ILE A 1043 -18.85 -10.27 56.44
N LEU A 1044 -17.95 -11.22 56.64
CA LEU A 1044 -17.92 -12.11 57.80
C LEU A 1044 -17.66 -11.35 59.10
N PHE A 1045 -16.84 -10.29 59.07
CA PHE A 1045 -16.64 -9.39 60.20
C PHE A 1045 -17.95 -8.70 60.60
N ARG A 1046 -18.70 -8.16 59.62
CA ARG A 1046 -20.01 -7.53 59.86
C ARG A 1046 -21.04 -8.52 60.42
N SER A 1047 -20.99 -9.78 59.96
CA SER A 1047 -21.80 -10.89 60.47
C SER A 1047 -21.33 -11.45 61.82
N LYS A 1048 -20.31 -10.84 62.45
CA LYS A 1048 -19.70 -11.25 63.74
C LYS A 1048 -19.07 -12.66 63.72
N ASN A 1049 -18.81 -13.24 62.55
CA ASN A 1049 -18.06 -14.48 62.42
C ASN A 1049 -16.56 -14.18 62.36
N TYR A 1050 -16.00 -13.78 63.51
CA TYR A 1050 -14.61 -13.34 63.61
C TYR A 1050 -13.57 -14.41 63.23
N PRO A 1051 -13.70 -15.70 63.60
CA PRO A 1051 -12.73 -16.72 63.22
C PRO A 1051 -12.61 -16.89 61.71
N LEU A 1052 -13.74 -17.01 61.00
CA LEU A 1052 -13.75 -17.19 59.55
C LEU A 1052 -13.32 -15.89 58.83
N SER A 1053 -13.71 -14.73 59.36
CA SER A 1053 -13.23 -13.43 58.86
C SER A 1053 -11.71 -13.34 58.92
N LEU A 1054 -11.10 -13.72 60.04
CA LEU A 1054 -9.65 -13.70 60.23
C LEU A 1054 -8.93 -14.66 59.26
N GLU A 1055 -9.49 -15.85 59.03
CA GLU A 1055 -8.99 -16.80 58.03
C GLU A 1055 -8.94 -16.16 56.62
N LYS A 1056 -10.05 -15.55 56.18
CA LYS A 1056 -10.12 -14.93 54.84
C LYS A 1056 -9.21 -13.71 54.71
N ILE A 1057 -9.15 -12.85 55.73
CA ILE A 1057 -8.27 -11.66 55.72
C ILE A 1057 -6.78 -12.06 55.72
N HIS A 1058 -6.36 -13.10 56.46
CA HIS A 1058 -4.99 -13.59 56.39
C HIS A 1058 -4.65 -14.20 55.03
N GLY A 1059 -5.59 -14.94 54.43
CA GLY A 1059 -5.45 -15.42 53.05
C GLY A 1059 -5.21 -14.29 52.06
N ALA A 1060 -6.03 -13.24 52.13
CA ALA A 1060 -5.88 -12.04 51.29
C ALA A 1060 -4.54 -11.33 51.56
N GLN A 1061 -4.15 -11.14 52.82
CA GLN A 1061 -2.89 -10.49 53.20
C GLN A 1061 -1.67 -11.21 52.62
N LYS A 1062 -1.64 -12.56 52.66
CA LYS A 1062 -0.55 -13.35 52.10
C LYS A 1062 -0.43 -13.18 50.58
N LEU A 1063 -1.56 -13.10 49.89
CA LEU A 1063 -1.58 -12.83 48.45
C LEU A 1063 -1.10 -11.41 48.16
N TYR A 1064 -1.60 -10.39 48.86
CA TYR A 1064 -1.15 -9.01 48.68
C TYR A 1064 0.33 -8.80 49.02
N GLN A 1065 0.90 -9.55 49.98
CA GLN A 1065 2.34 -9.58 50.23
C GLN A 1065 3.14 -10.12 49.04
N THR A 1066 2.61 -11.14 48.36
CA THR A 1066 3.22 -11.66 47.13
C THR A 1066 3.14 -10.64 45.99
N LEU A 1067 2.05 -9.87 45.94
CA LEU A 1067 1.82 -8.79 44.97
C LEU A 1067 2.54 -7.48 45.31
N LYS A 1068 3.09 -7.34 46.53
CA LYS A 1068 3.69 -6.11 47.06
C LYS A 1068 2.73 -4.91 47.08
N ASP A 1069 1.43 -5.15 47.32
CA ASP A 1069 0.45 -4.07 47.50
C ASP A 1069 0.41 -3.62 48.97
N ASP A 1070 1.29 -2.67 49.31
CA ASP A 1070 1.40 -2.12 50.67
C ASP A 1070 0.09 -1.49 51.18
N ARG A 1071 -0.76 -0.98 50.28
CA ARG A 1071 -2.03 -0.38 50.65
C ARG A 1071 -3.03 -1.46 51.06
N ALA A 1072 -3.18 -2.51 50.26
CA ALA A 1072 -4.07 -3.62 50.58
C ALA A 1072 -3.59 -4.40 51.82
N ILE A 1073 -2.25 -4.54 51.99
CA ILE A 1073 -1.66 -5.11 53.20
C ILE A 1073 -2.03 -4.27 54.44
N ALA A 1074 -1.99 -2.94 54.35
CA ALA A 1074 -2.42 -2.05 55.44
C ALA A 1074 -3.92 -2.21 55.74
N ASP A 1075 -4.77 -2.31 54.70
CA ASP A 1075 -6.22 -2.55 54.85
C ASP A 1075 -6.49 -3.91 55.54
N CYS A 1076 -5.77 -4.98 55.19
CA CYS A 1076 -5.85 -6.27 55.89
C CYS A 1076 -5.40 -6.15 57.36
N THR A 1077 -4.27 -5.49 57.61
CA THR A 1077 -3.73 -5.31 58.97
C THR A 1077 -4.67 -4.50 59.86
N TYR A 1078 -5.32 -3.48 59.28
CA TYR A 1078 -6.40 -2.73 59.92
C TYR A 1078 -7.58 -3.63 60.34
N TYR A 1079 -8.03 -4.51 59.46
CA TYR A 1079 -9.13 -5.44 59.78
C TYR A 1079 -8.73 -6.47 60.83
N ILE A 1080 -7.51 -7.00 60.79
CA ILE A 1080 -6.97 -7.90 61.82
C ILE A 1080 -6.97 -7.20 63.20
N GLY A 1081 -6.56 -5.94 63.25
CA GLY A 1081 -6.62 -5.12 64.46
C GLY A 1081 -8.06 -4.94 64.99
N LYS A 1082 -9.02 -4.65 64.11
CA LYS A 1082 -10.44 -4.54 64.47
C LYS A 1082 -11.05 -5.86 64.94
N ILE A 1083 -10.71 -6.97 64.30
CA ILE A 1083 -11.17 -8.30 64.71
C ILE A 1083 -10.62 -8.61 66.11
N SER A 1084 -9.33 -8.38 66.33
CA SER A 1084 -8.67 -8.58 67.63
C SER A 1084 -9.32 -7.75 68.73
N TRP A 1085 -9.67 -6.50 68.44
CA TRP A 1085 -10.40 -5.63 69.36
C TRP A 1085 -11.77 -6.22 69.73
N LYS A 1086 -12.56 -6.64 68.74
CA LYS A 1086 -13.89 -7.23 68.99
C LYS A 1086 -13.84 -8.60 69.68
N GLN A 1087 -12.70 -9.28 69.63
CA GLN A 1087 -12.44 -10.50 70.41
C GLN A 1087 -11.92 -10.22 71.83
N GLY A 1088 -11.73 -8.95 72.23
CA GLY A 1088 -11.24 -8.54 73.55
C GLY A 1088 -9.72 -8.57 73.72
N ASN A 1089 -8.95 -8.80 72.66
CA ASN A 1089 -7.49 -8.77 72.70
C ASN A 1089 -6.96 -7.37 72.39
N HIS A 1090 -7.06 -6.48 73.38
CA HIS A 1090 -6.71 -5.06 73.23
C HIS A 1090 -5.23 -4.81 72.89
N ILE A 1091 -4.30 -5.66 73.37
CA ILE A 1091 -2.86 -5.53 73.10
C ILE A 1091 -2.58 -5.79 71.61
N LYS A 1092 -2.99 -6.95 71.08
CA LYS A 1092 -2.81 -7.28 69.67
C LYS A 1092 -3.54 -6.29 68.75
N ALA A 1093 -4.70 -5.80 69.18
CA ALA A 1093 -5.43 -4.78 68.43
C ALA A 1093 -4.62 -3.49 68.29
N GLN A 1094 -3.99 -3.00 69.37
CA GLN A 1094 -3.13 -1.81 69.33
C GLN A 1094 -1.91 -2.02 68.43
N GLU A 1095 -1.22 -3.16 68.53
CA GLU A 1095 -0.05 -3.49 67.71
C GLU A 1095 -0.39 -3.46 66.20
N HIS A 1096 -1.45 -4.16 65.79
CA HIS A 1096 -1.84 -4.19 64.38
C HIS A 1096 -2.34 -2.82 63.88
N LEU A 1097 -3.09 -2.07 64.69
CA LEU A 1097 -3.56 -0.74 64.32
C LEU A 1097 -2.43 0.28 64.25
N GLU A 1098 -1.37 0.12 65.05
CA GLU A 1098 -0.16 0.93 64.99
C GLU A 1098 0.58 0.73 63.67
N VAL A 1099 0.87 -0.53 63.32
CA VAL A 1099 1.48 -0.88 62.02
C VAL A 1099 0.65 -0.30 60.87
N ALA A 1100 -0.67 -0.49 60.86
CA ALA A 1100 -1.53 0.09 59.84
C ALA A 1100 -1.47 1.64 59.81
N THR A 1101 -1.42 2.29 60.97
CA THR A 1101 -1.32 3.77 61.08
C THR A 1101 -0.03 4.28 60.45
N GLU A 1102 1.10 3.61 60.70
CA GLU A 1102 2.40 3.96 60.12
C GLU A 1102 2.43 3.73 58.62
N THR A 1103 1.91 2.59 58.15
CA THR A 1103 1.83 2.31 56.70
C THR A 1103 0.94 3.31 55.97
N TYR A 1104 -0.23 3.69 56.52
CA TYR A 1104 -1.04 4.74 55.90
C TYR A 1104 -0.37 6.12 55.94
N HIS A 1105 0.53 6.36 56.91
CA HIS A 1105 1.29 7.59 56.96
C HIS A 1105 2.32 7.66 55.83
N THR A 1106 3.08 6.59 55.60
CA THR A 1106 4.08 6.51 54.53
C THR A 1106 3.40 6.55 53.15
N LEU A 1107 2.23 5.93 53.01
CA LEU A 1107 1.41 5.95 51.79
C LEU A 1107 0.68 7.28 51.54
N GLY A 1108 0.81 8.28 52.43
CA GLY A 1108 0.12 9.57 52.26
C GLY A 1108 -1.41 9.48 52.30
N ASN A 1109 -1.97 8.54 53.08
CA ASN A 1109 -3.42 8.36 53.25
C ASN A 1109 -3.92 8.88 54.61
N PRO A 1110 -4.13 10.21 54.75
CA PRO A 1110 -4.43 10.84 56.05
C PRO A 1110 -5.79 10.42 56.61
N MET A 1111 -6.76 10.08 55.75
CA MET A 1111 -8.09 9.65 56.18
C MET A 1111 -8.06 8.26 56.81
N ARG A 1112 -7.37 7.29 56.19
CA ARG A 1112 -7.21 5.95 56.80
C ARG A 1112 -6.39 6.02 58.08
N LYS A 1113 -5.33 6.84 58.11
CA LYS A 1113 -4.55 7.13 59.32
C LYS A 1113 -5.44 7.67 60.45
N ALA A 1114 -6.31 8.64 60.16
CA ALA A 1114 -7.23 9.21 61.15
C ALA A 1114 -8.20 8.18 61.72
N ILE A 1115 -8.72 7.28 60.88
CA ILE A 1115 -9.62 6.19 61.31
C ILE A 1115 -8.89 5.23 62.25
N CYS A 1116 -7.65 4.84 61.94
CA CYS A 1116 -6.86 3.98 62.83
C CYS A 1116 -6.61 4.66 64.19
N LEU A 1117 -6.23 5.94 64.18
CA LEU A 1117 -6.02 6.72 65.40
C LEU A 1117 -7.29 6.83 66.25
N ARG A 1118 -8.46 7.04 65.64
CA ARG A 1118 -9.74 7.06 66.35
C ARG A 1118 -10.00 5.73 67.07
N ILE A 1119 -9.87 4.61 66.36
CA ILE A 1119 -10.10 3.27 66.94
C ILE A 1119 -9.10 2.97 68.04
N ARG A 1120 -7.81 3.32 67.87
CA ARG A 1120 -6.81 3.19 68.94
C ARG A 1120 -7.18 4.01 70.17
N GLY A 1121 -7.71 5.21 69.98
CA GLY A 1121 -8.23 6.06 71.06
C GLY A 1121 -9.38 5.43 71.83
N GLU A 1122 -10.35 4.83 71.11
CA GLU A 1122 -11.46 4.07 71.71
C GLU A 1122 -10.97 2.87 72.51
N ILE A 1123 -10.00 2.10 71.99
CA ILE A 1123 -9.41 0.98 72.71
C ILE A 1123 -8.73 1.45 74.00
N TYR A 1124 -7.98 2.56 73.96
CA TYR A 1124 -7.34 3.13 75.16
C TYR A 1124 -8.37 3.59 76.21
N TYR A 1125 -9.50 4.15 75.75
CA TYR A 1125 -10.60 4.53 76.64
C TYR A 1125 -11.22 3.30 77.31
N GLU A 1126 -11.44 2.20 76.58
CA GLU A 1126 -11.97 0.95 77.15
C GLU A 1126 -11.05 0.34 78.22
N VAL A 1127 -9.73 0.41 78.04
CA VAL A 1127 -8.75 -0.05 79.05
C VAL A 1127 -8.44 0.98 80.14
N LYS A 1128 -9.19 2.10 80.17
CA LYS A 1128 -9.09 3.20 81.14
C LYS A 1128 -7.76 3.98 81.13
N ASP A 1129 -7.06 4.00 80.00
CA ASP A 1129 -5.92 4.91 79.79
C ASP A 1129 -6.41 6.19 79.11
N ASN A 1130 -7.03 7.06 79.91
CA ASN A 1130 -7.64 8.31 79.42
C ASN A 1130 -6.62 9.27 78.78
N ARG A 1131 -5.35 9.23 79.21
CA ARG A 1131 -4.29 10.08 78.65
C ARG A 1131 -3.96 9.67 77.23
N ALA A 1132 -3.69 8.38 77.00
CA ALA A 1132 -3.40 7.85 75.66
C ALA A 1132 -4.63 7.96 74.75
N ALA A 1133 -5.83 7.71 75.28
CA ALA A 1133 -7.08 7.85 74.54
C ALA A 1133 -7.26 9.26 73.97
N ARG A 1134 -7.07 10.28 74.83
CA ARG A 1134 -7.17 11.69 74.45
C ARG A 1134 -6.19 12.06 73.34
N GLU A 1135 -4.92 11.68 73.49
CA GLU A 1135 -3.87 12.00 72.52
C GLU A 1135 -4.21 11.49 71.11
N LYS A 1136 -4.67 10.22 71.01
CA LYS A 1136 -5.01 9.61 69.71
C LYS A 1136 -6.28 10.20 69.11
N LEU A 1137 -7.31 10.48 69.93
CA LEU A 1137 -8.56 11.10 69.46
C LEU A 1137 -8.36 12.55 69.00
N GLU A 1138 -7.52 13.34 69.67
CA GLU A 1138 -7.18 14.69 69.21
C GLU A 1138 -6.40 14.66 67.89
N ALA A 1139 -5.48 13.71 67.72
CA ALA A 1139 -4.77 13.53 66.47
C ALA A 1139 -5.70 13.12 65.31
N ALA A 1140 -6.65 12.22 65.57
CA ALA A 1140 -7.69 11.84 64.61
C ALA A 1140 -8.60 13.03 64.24
N HIS A 1141 -9.08 13.77 65.24
CA HIS A 1141 -9.91 14.96 65.04
C HIS A 1141 -9.23 16.03 64.17
N ARG A 1142 -7.95 16.32 64.43
CA ARG A 1142 -7.17 17.28 63.61
C ARG A 1142 -7.10 16.85 62.15
N LEU A 1143 -6.89 15.56 61.89
CA LEU A 1143 -6.85 15.02 60.53
C LEU A 1143 -8.22 15.07 59.86
N PHE A 1144 -9.29 14.65 60.53
CA PHE A 1144 -10.65 14.72 59.97
C PHE A 1144 -11.07 16.16 59.67
N THR A 1145 -10.74 17.10 60.55
CA THR A 1145 -11.04 18.53 60.36
C THR A 1145 -10.29 19.10 59.15
N LYS A 1146 -8.97 18.81 59.05
CA LYS A 1146 -8.13 19.25 57.93
C LYS A 1146 -8.65 18.75 56.57
N HIS A 1147 -9.28 17.57 56.55
CA HIS A 1147 -9.80 16.94 55.33
C HIS A 1147 -11.33 17.04 55.19
N HIS A 1148 -11.97 17.97 55.89
CA HIS A 1148 -13.41 18.28 55.79
C HIS A 1148 -14.36 17.11 56.09
N ALA A 1149 -13.92 16.14 56.89
CA ALA A 1149 -14.71 14.99 57.32
C ALA A 1149 -15.50 15.31 58.61
N LYS A 1150 -16.57 16.11 58.47
CA LYS A 1150 -17.29 16.72 59.60
C LYS A 1150 -17.91 15.69 60.56
N ASP A 1151 -18.49 14.61 60.03
CA ASP A 1151 -19.19 13.62 60.86
C ASP A 1151 -18.19 12.83 61.73
N GLN A 1152 -17.07 12.40 61.15
CA GLN A 1152 -16.03 11.67 61.88
C GLN A 1152 -15.29 12.58 62.87
N ALA A 1153 -15.13 13.87 62.55
CA ALA A 1153 -14.62 14.84 63.51
C ALA A 1153 -15.57 15.00 64.70
N ALA A 1154 -16.88 15.08 64.46
CA ALA A 1154 -17.89 15.14 65.52
C ALA A 1154 -17.87 13.89 66.41
N GLU A 1155 -17.72 12.69 65.83
CA GLU A 1155 -17.55 11.44 66.60
C GLU A 1155 -16.36 11.51 67.55
N CYS A 1156 -15.20 12.00 67.08
CA CYS A 1156 -14.02 12.19 67.93
C CYS A 1156 -14.29 13.19 69.06
N LEU A 1157 -15.02 14.28 68.81
CA LEU A 1157 -15.37 15.26 69.84
C LEU A 1157 -16.28 14.69 70.93
N VAL A 1158 -17.26 13.87 70.55
CA VAL A 1158 -18.15 13.19 71.52
C VAL A 1158 -17.33 12.28 72.44
N LEU A 1159 -16.38 11.51 71.89
CA LEU A 1159 -15.50 10.65 72.68
C LEU A 1159 -14.56 11.45 73.58
N LEU A 1160 -14.03 12.58 73.10
CA LEU A 1160 -13.21 13.48 73.92
C LEU A 1160 -14.01 14.09 75.08
N GLN A 1161 -15.27 14.49 74.86
CA GLN A 1161 -16.16 14.97 75.92
C GLN A 1161 -16.47 13.89 76.96
N LEU A 1162 -16.61 12.63 76.55
CA LEU A 1162 -16.79 11.51 77.48
C LEU A 1162 -15.55 11.31 78.37
N ILE A 1163 -14.34 11.48 77.81
CA ILE A 1163 -13.09 11.43 78.58
C ILE A 1163 -12.99 12.61 79.55
N ASP A 1164 -13.46 13.79 79.18
CA ASP A 1164 -13.44 14.99 80.05
C ASP A 1164 -14.45 14.93 81.22
N ASN A 1165 -15.48 14.07 81.11
CA ASN A 1165 -16.50 13.88 82.14
C ASN A 1165 -16.17 12.76 83.15
N VAL A 1166 -15.07 12.02 82.95
CA VAL A 1166 -14.57 10.92 83.81
C VAL A 1166 -13.31 11.35 84.54
#